data_AF-Q6CIU6-F1
#
_entry.id   AF-Q6CIU6-F1
#
_cell.length_a   1.000
_cell.length_b   1.000
_cell.length_c   1.000
_cell.angle_alpha   90.00
_cell.angle_beta   90.00
_cell.angle_gamma   90.00
#
_symmetry.space_group_name_H-M   'P 1'
#
loop_
_entity.id
_entity.type
_entity.pdbx_description
1 polymer ?
#
loop_
_entity_poly.entity_id
_entity_poly.type
_entity_poly.pdbx_seq_one_letter_code
_entity_poly.pdbx_strand_id
1 'polypeptide(L)'
;MDKSSFSDSSVVASSSSIKSSNKLGKIGMQEGSNSPRMSAVQNTEARDSSEASFEHEPLLEGQRSGKSSHRTLGAVAPQPINVSNSSSPGDDFSDDDSELPRDPSDLLYSVRRGYRNFIHKSKTLLNIMIFINTLWLVTTFISDFFFNINFLRNRITGFQDLTLIFVSIVANSLTLWFNKIGYYSSLDQYLNVVLCGLTLFNLLTNLLVKYIRQRIGLLGVCTYLWAAVSFAVSAVMDRYLYYFNTKFHPNNYDDAEADNDENSPHPNEHSHKSIRNRHTLTEWVSIGFRTTVKGVLLVFFILFTLNNVLFSLDSILTTKQVAQVSTEANAASYDAFHWVDADHNYQIHLKCYGDVFDAEGSEDDRQPIVLFEHGGADTAFLSATWIQELYHLNRVQRYCVYERPGYGLSDSPPAPVSISMMADALKHVLLKEANITGPFTTVGYDMGGLFTQVFTAKNIDLVESMLLVESWHPDLLLKNYISRLLPGDDNDDPDDYSKLPDEINRHNGFVIWWKGILSTFNIKLQTSWLLAHHGSKERIYGRDMIYQGKYLRIKFLESVTSSLLSYKDVLNSLENLREIKMSVVSSNELIKKSPQWGNWQRELSKISSKTQEWKIVDGGHQIYKYGLGKQQAQDVLLRLIGEKDRY
;
A
#
# COMPACT_ATOMS: atom_id res chain seq x y z
N MET A 1 11.95 66.14 39.82
CA MET A 1 13.24 66.01 40.49
C MET A 1 13.83 64.68 40.06
N ASP A 2 14.84 64.50 39.22
CA ASP A 2 15.70 65.30 38.33
C ASP A 2 16.23 64.28 37.30
N LYS A 3 16.13 64.44 35.97
CA LYS A 3 16.90 65.25 35.00
C LYS A 3 18.42 65.04 34.95
N SER A 4 18.87 64.84 33.69
CA SER A 4 20.20 65.02 33.04
C SER A 4 20.94 63.71 32.67
N SER A 5 21.41 63.36 31.46
CA SER A 5 21.59 63.94 30.10
C SER A 5 23.06 64.11 29.66
N PHE A 6 23.37 63.59 28.46
CA PHE A 6 24.40 63.97 27.45
C PHE A 6 25.85 63.45 27.50
N SER A 7 26.27 62.74 26.43
CA SER A 7 27.15 63.18 25.30
C SER A 7 27.75 61.93 24.60
N ASP A 8 27.46 61.65 23.33
CA ASP A 8 28.01 62.16 22.06
C ASP A 8 29.41 61.63 21.66
N SER A 9 29.44 60.81 20.60
CA SER A 9 30.45 60.88 19.53
C SER A 9 29.95 60.19 18.26
N SER A 10 29.58 61.00 17.27
CA SER A 10 29.39 60.65 15.86
C SER A 10 30.71 60.87 15.09
N VAL A 11 30.86 60.26 13.90
CA VAL A 11 31.41 60.85 12.65
C VAL A 11 31.45 59.76 11.52
N VAL A 12 30.55 59.89 10.52
CA VAL A 12 30.76 60.15 9.06
C VAL A 12 31.20 58.92 8.24
N ALA A 13 30.37 58.29 7.38
CA ALA A 13 29.63 58.68 6.16
C ALA A 13 30.42 58.48 4.84
N SER A 14 29.78 57.84 3.86
CA SER A 14 29.74 58.35 2.47
C SER A 14 28.67 57.64 1.63
N SER A 15 27.77 58.48 1.11
CA SER A 15 26.72 58.28 0.12
C SER A 15 27.23 58.10 -1.31
N SER A 16 26.48 57.39 -2.17
CA SER A 16 26.23 57.89 -3.53
C SER A 16 24.98 57.25 -4.16
N SER A 17 24.21 58.12 -4.80
CA SER A 17 22.86 58.02 -5.33
C SER A 17 22.77 57.56 -6.81
N ILE A 18 21.62 56.96 -7.15
CA ILE A 18 20.74 57.19 -8.33
C ILE A 18 21.40 57.41 -9.69
N LYS A 19 21.06 56.55 -10.67
CA LYS A 19 20.74 56.96 -12.05
C LYS A 19 19.86 55.94 -12.77
N SER A 20 18.73 56.43 -13.29
CA SER A 20 17.88 55.75 -14.26
C SER A 20 18.44 55.92 -15.68
N SER A 21 18.13 55.00 -16.58
CA SER A 21 18.03 55.32 -18.00
C SER A 21 17.11 54.33 -18.73
N ASN A 22 16.00 54.85 -19.23
CA ASN A 22 15.24 54.28 -20.35
C ASN A 22 16.08 54.40 -21.65
N LYS A 23 16.01 53.40 -22.53
CA LYS A 23 16.06 53.66 -23.98
C LYS A 23 15.36 52.56 -24.79
N LEU A 24 14.31 53.00 -25.47
CA LEU A 24 13.55 52.38 -26.53
C LEU A 24 14.31 52.56 -27.87
N GLY A 25 14.20 51.63 -28.84
CA GLY A 25 14.35 51.98 -30.26
C GLY A 25 15.00 50.98 -31.24
N LYS A 26 14.14 50.16 -31.86
CA LYS A 26 13.98 49.87 -33.32
C LYS A 26 15.09 49.22 -34.18
N ILE A 27 14.69 48.05 -34.72
CA ILE A 27 14.53 47.63 -36.14
C ILE A 27 15.75 47.56 -37.08
N GLY A 28 15.96 46.36 -37.63
CA GLY A 28 16.51 46.09 -38.96
C GLY A 28 16.21 44.66 -39.42
N MET A 29 15.19 44.47 -40.27
CA MET A 29 14.93 43.25 -41.04
C MET A 29 15.77 43.28 -42.33
N GLN A 30 16.35 42.14 -42.75
CA GLN A 30 16.09 41.54 -44.08
C GLN A 30 16.81 40.19 -44.28
N GLU A 31 15.97 39.18 -44.56
CA GLU A 31 16.03 38.07 -45.53
C GLU A 31 17.36 37.61 -46.16
N GLY A 32 17.49 36.27 -46.30
CA GLY A 32 18.23 35.69 -47.44
C GLY A 32 18.93 34.34 -47.19
N SER A 33 18.16 33.26 -47.30
CA SER A 33 18.45 31.92 -47.84
C SER A 33 19.88 31.32 -47.96
N ASN A 34 19.86 29.98 -47.86
CA ASN A 34 20.77 28.98 -48.47
C ASN A 34 21.99 28.47 -47.68
N SER A 35 21.82 27.27 -47.12
CA SER A 35 22.81 26.16 -47.15
C SER A 35 23.14 25.79 -48.63
N PRO A 36 24.24 25.09 -48.99
CA PRO A 36 24.88 24.01 -48.20
C PRO A 36 26.42 23.83 -48.34
N ARG A 37 26.91 22.85 -47.56
CA ARG A 37 28.04 21.91 -47.79
C ARG A 37 29.49 22.41 -47.85
N MET A 38 30.23 21.98 -46.82
CA MET A 38 31.49 21.20 -46.82
C MET A 38 32.51 21.38 -47.96
N SER A 39 33.79 21.55 -47.58
CA SER A 39 34.83 20.51 -47.74
C SER A 39 36.22 21.04 -47.37
N ALA A 40 37.05 20.14 -46.81
CA ALA A 40 38.41 19.81 -47.28
C ALA A 40 39.22 19.26 -46.09
N VAL A 41 39.43 17.94 -45.93
CA VAL A 41 40.19 16.99 -46.77
C VAL A 41 41.68 17.00 -46.42
N GLN A 42 42.22 15.82 -46.08
CA GLN A 42 43.27 15.11 -46.83
C GLN A 42 43.51 13.74 -46.15
N ASN A 43 43.21 12.62 -46.80
CA ASN A 43 43.91 11.94 -47.93
C ASN A 43 45.00 10.98 -47.39
N THR A 44 45.26 9.79 -47.92
CA THR A 44 45.13 9.24 -49.29
C THR A 44 45.31 7.70 -49.20
N GLU A 45 44.44 6.86 -49.80
CA GLU A 45 44.60 6.06 -51.07
C GLU A 45 45.26 4.67 -50.90
N ALA A 46 44.97 3.57 -51.64
CA ALA A 46 43.95 3.11 -52.62
C ALA A 46 44.21 1.59 -52.90
N ARG A 47 43.19 0.69 -53.01
CA ARG A 47 42.67 -0.07 -54.21
C ARG A 47 43.73 -0.69 -55.15
N ASP A 48 43.62 -1.88 -55.78
CA ASP A 48 42.46 -2.57 -56.40
C ASP A 48 42.80 -4.03 -56.88
N SER A 49 41.75 -4.82 -57.15
CA SER A 49 41.49 -5.88 -58.17
C SER A 49 42.43 -7.07 -58.60
N SER A 50 41.74 -8.21 -58.83
CA SER A 50 41.79 -9.21 -59.95
C SER A 50 42.90 -10.28 -60.15
N GLU A 51 42.43 -11.54 -60.17
CA GLU A 51 42.68 -12.72 -61.05
C GLU A 51 44.04 -13.07 -61.74
N ALA A 52 44.34 -14.38 -61.63
CA ALA A 52 44.88 -15.33 -62.65
C ALA A 52 46.40 -15.63 -62.78
N SER A 53 46.73 -16.86 -62.31
CA SER A 53 47.50 -17.96 -62.96
C SER A 53 48.97 -17.79 -63.40
N PHE A 54 49.87 -18.62 -62.86
CA PHE A 54 50.43 -19.86 -63.44
C PHE A 54 51.69 -20.28 -62.65
N GLU A 55 51.81 -21.58 -62.34
CA GLU A 55 52.95 -22.46 -62.71
C GLU A 55 53.14 -23.67 -61.77
N HIS A 56 53.00 -24.84 -62.41
CA HIS A 56 53.76 -26.09 -62.24
C HIS A 56 53.64 -26.96 -60.97
N GLU A 57 52.77 -27.97 -61.11
CA GLU A 57 52.99 -29.36 -60.65
C GLU A 57 54.04 -30.06 -61.57
N PRO A 58 54.70 -31.18 -61.17
CA PRO A 58 54.01 -32.49 -61.16
C PRO A 58 54.48 -33.58 -60.14
N LEU A 59 53.51 -34.43 -59.73
CA LEU A 59 53.50 -35.93 -59.70
C LEU A 59 54.55 -36.69 -58.84
N LEU A 60 54.25 -37.68 -57.98
CA LEU A 60 53.17 -38.69 -57.86
C LEU A 60 53.07 -39.20 -56.40
N GLU A 61 51.88 -39.61 -55.96
CA GLU A 61 51.54 -41.00 -55.53
C GLU A 61 50.40 -41.03 -54.47
N GLY A 62 49.35 -41.83 -54.74
CA GLY A 62 48.48 -42.42 -53.72
C GLY A 62 47.10 -41.79 -53.47
N GLN A 63 46.05 -42.44 -53.97
CA GLN A 63 44.63 -42.08 -53.85
C GLN A 63 44.07 -42.04 -52.41
N ARG A 64 43.05 -41.18 -52.25
CA ARG A 64 42.06 -41.12 -51.16
C ARG A 64 41.24 -42.41 -51.03
N SER A 65 40.91 -42.80 -49.79
CA SER A 65 39.52 -43.02 -49.31
C SER A 65 39.49 -43.72 -47.93
N GLY A 66 38.68 -43.18 -47.00
CA GLY A 66 37.92 -44.03 -46.07
C GLY A 66 38.42 -44.23 -44.62
N LYS A 67 37.69 -43.60 -43.69
CA LYS A 67 37.36 -44.02 -42.29
C LYS A 67 38.49 -44.34 -41.28
N SER A 68 38.36 -43.81 -40.06
CA SER A 68 38.06 -44.67 -38.90
C SER A 68 37.46 -43.88 -37.72
N SER A 69 36.32 -44.39 -37.24
CA SER A 69 35.76 -44.16 -35.91
C SER A 69 36.07 -45.41 -35.11
N HIS A 70 36.65 -45.28 -33.91
CA HIS A 70 36.76 -46.38 -32.95
C HIS A 70 36.73 -45.82 -31.52
N ARG A 71 35.70 -46.16 -30.75
CA ARG A 71 35.80 -47.19 -29.70
C ARG A 71 34.44 -47.44 -29.01
N THR A 72 33.85 -48.57 -29.37
CA THR A 72 32.93 -49.36 -28.54
C THR A 72 33.61 -50.70 -28.24
N LEU A 73 33.53 -51.13 -26.98
CA LEU A 73 33.75 -52.48 -26.43
C LEU A 73 32.61 -52.61 -25.39
N GLY A 74 31.71 -53.59 -25.32
CA GLY A 74 31.56 -54.88 -25.98
C GLY A 74 31.02 -55.88 -24.95
N ALA A 75 29.76 -56.33 -25.10
CA ALA A 75 29.16 -57.56 -24.53
C ALA A 75 27.68 -57.63 -25.00
N VAL A 76 27.43 -58.06 -26.23
CA VAL A 76 26.93 -59.41 -26.61
C VAL A 76 25.55 -59.74 -26.05
N ALA A 77 24.54 -59.61 -26.92
CA ALA A 77 23.20 -60.19 -26.76
C ALA A 77 23.15 -61.55 -27.50
N PRO A 78 22.49 -62.59 -26.96
CA PRO A 78 22.29 -63.83 -27.70
C PRO A 78 21.07 -63.74 -28.64
N GLN A 79 21.24 -64.26 -29.85
CA GLN A 79 20.19 -64.48 -30.86
C GLN A 79 19.32 -65.71 -30.48
N PRO A 80 18.05 -65.77 -30.90
CA PRO A 80 17.16 -66.89 -30.62
C PRO A 80 17.44 -68.09 -31.54
N ILE A 81 17.43 -69.29 -30.97
CA ILE A 81 17.50 -70.56 -31.69
C ILE A 81 16.08 -70.95 -32.10
N ASN A 82 15.87 -71.08 -33.41
CA ASN A 82 14.73 -71.75 -34.02
C ASN A 82 14.76 -73.25 -33.67
N VAL A 83 13.71 -73.76 -33.03
CA VAL A 83 13.37 -75.18 -33.05
C VAL A 83 11.89 -75.30 -33.42
N SER A 84 11.64 -75.81 -34.61
CA SER A 84 10.36 -76.33 -35.06
C SER A 84 10.15 -77.74 -34.51
N ASN A 85 9.01 -78.03 -33.87
CA ASN A 85 8.16 -79.18 -34.24
C ASN A 85 6.83 -79.26 -33.45
N SER A 86 5.76 -79.48 -34.24
CA SER A 86 4.57 -80.33 -34.04
C SER A 86 3.49 -80.03 -32.98
N SER A 87 2.38 -79.44 -33.49
CA SER A 87 0.99 -79.97 -33.53
C SER A 87 0.11 -80.14 -32.27
N SER A 88 -0.86 -79.20 -32.15
CA SER A 88 -2.34 -79.37 -32.06
C SER A 88 -3.02 -79.76 -30.71
N PRO A 89 -4.36 -79.58 -30.54
CA PRO A 89 -5.00 -78.35 -30.03
C PRO A 89 -6.00 -78.59 -28.87
N GLY A 90 -6.47 -77.54 -28.18
CA GLY A 90 -7.65 -77.65 -27.31
C GLY A 90 -7.84 -76.53 -26.28
N ASP A 91 -8.86 -75.71 -26.54
CA ASP A 91 -9.91 -75.27 -25.62
C ASP A 91 -9.61 -74.57 -24.27
N ASP A 92 -9.96 -73.29 -24.28
CA ASP A 92 -10.97 -72.65 -23.41
C ASP A 92 -10.65 -72.36 -21.92
N PHE A 93 -11.34 -71.32 -21.44
CA PHE A 93 -11.40 -70.74 -20.10
C PHE A 93 -10.57 -69.47 -19.81
N SER A 94 -11.37 -68.39 -19.73
CA SER A 94 -11.21 -67.16 -18.97
C SER A 94 -10.32 -67.25 -17.73
N ASP A 95 -9.48 -66.25 -17.52
CA ASP A 95 -9.43 -65.55 -16.24
C ASP A 95 -8.83 -64.14 -16.34
N ASP A 96 -9.34 -63.33 -15.43
CA ASP A 96 -9.05 -61.95 -15.07
C ASP A 96 -7.55 -61.69 -14.79
N ASP A 97 -6.79 -61.23 -15.79
CA ASP A 97 -5.41 -60.81 -15.58
C ASP A 97 -5.32 -59.30 -15.33
N SER A 98 -5.38 -58.98 -14.04
CA SER A 98 -4.69 -57.84 -13.46
C SER A 98 -3.19 -57.96 -13.74
N GLU A 99 -2.74 -57.45 -14.89
CA GLU A 99 -1.31 -57.36 -15.25
C GLU A 99 -0.54 -56.48 -14.26
N LEU A 100 -0.06 -57.10 -13.18
CA LEU A 100 1.11 -56.65 -12.43
C LEU A 100 2.32 -56.75 -13.38
N PRO A 101 3.06 -55.65 -13.65
CA PRO A 101 4.20 -55.69 -14.55
C PRO A 101 5.27 -56.63 -13.99
N ARG A 102 5.55 -57.74 -14.70
CA ARG A 102 6.56 -58.75 -14.32
C ARG A 102 8.01 -58.33 -14.61
N ASP A 103 8.25 -57.13 -15.15
CA ASP A 103 9.60 -56.66 -15.49
C ASP A 103 9.94 -55.30 -14.81
N PRO A 104 11.05 -55.19 -14.04
CA PRO A 104 11.45 -53.96 -13.36
C PRO A 104 11.66 -52.76 -14.32
N SER A 105 12.06 -53.05 -15.56
CA SER A 105 12.24 -52.06 -16.64
C SER A 105 10.93 -51.41 -17.08
N ASP A 106 9.85 -52.18 -17.16
CA ASP A 106 8.54 -51.70 -17.59
C ASP A 106 7.87 -50.85 -16.51
N LEU A 107 8.05 -51.23 -15.25
CA LEU A 107 7.66 -50.41 -14.11
C LEU A 107 8.39 -49.06 -14.15
N LEU A 108 9.71 -49.05 -14.34
CA LEU A 108 10.50 -47.81 -14.37
C LEU A 108 10.17 -46.91 -15.58
N TYR A 109 9.85 -47.52 -16.72
CA TYR A 109 9.38 -46.81 -17.92
C TYR A 109 8.01 -46.15 -17.69
N SER A 110 7.04 -46.87 -17.12
CA SER A 110 5.71 -46.34 -16.80
C SER A 110 5.78 -45.15 -15.84
N VAL A 111 6.68 -45.21 -14.85
CA VAL A 111 6.91 -44.16 -13.86
C VAL A 111 7.56 -42.93 -14.49
N ARG A 112 8.55 -43.12 -15.36
CA ARG A 112 9.18 -42.03 -16.13
C ARG A 112 8.19 -41.33 -17.06
N ARG A 113 7.29 -42.08 -17.71
CA ARG A 113 6.20 -41.54 -18.53
C ARG A 113 5.22 -40.74 -17.68
N GLY A 114 4.82 -41.27 -16.52
CA GLY A 114 3.97 -40.58 -15.55
C GLY A 114 4.58 -39.27 -15.05
N TYR A 115 5.86 -39.28 -14.68
CA TYR A 115 6.60 -38.10 -14.24
C TYR A 115 6.71 -37.04 -15.34
N ARG A 116 7.03 -37.42 -16.58
CA ARG A 116 7.07 -36.50 -17.73
C ARG A 116 5.72 -35.82 -17.96
N ASN A 117 4.63 -36.60 -17.92
CA ASN A 117 3.28 -36.07 -18.05
C ASN A 117 2.93 -35.12 -16.89
N PHE A 118 3.30 -35.48 -15.66
CA PHE A 118 3.12 -34.63 -14.48
C PHE A 118 3.86 -33.29 -14.62
N ILE A 119 5.15 -33.30 -14.99
CA ILE A 119 5.94 -32.08 -15.17
C ILE A 119 5.37 -31.20 -16.29
N HIS A 120 4.91 -31.80 -17.39
CA HIS A 120 4.30 -31.03 -18.47
C HIS A 120 2.98 -30.38 -18.02
N LYS A 121 2.06 -31.16 -17.44
CA LYS A 121 0.76 -30.66 -16.94
C LYS A 121 0.91 -29.61 -15.83
N SER A 122 1.82 -29.84 -14.89
CA SER A 122 2.09 -28.91 -13.78
C SER A 122 2.69 -27.59 -14.26
N LYS A 123 3.61 -27.61 -15.23
CA LYS A 123 4.13 -26.37 -15.85
C LYS A 123 3.01 -25.57 -16.53
N THR A 124 2.15 -26.23 -17.29
CA THR A 124 1.01 -25.58 -17.94
C THR A 124 0.06 -24.96 -16.91
N LEU A 125 -0.29 -25.71 -15.87
CA LEU A 125 -1.15 -25.23 -14.78
C LEU A 125 -0.53 -24.02 -14.05
N LEU A 126 0.74 -24.10 -13.65
CA LEU A 126 1.42 -23.03 -12.92
C LEU A 126 1.59 -21.77 -13.78
N ASN A 127 1.88 -21.91 -15.07
CA ASN A 127 1.92 -20.76 -15.99
C ASN A 127 0.55 -20.08 -16.12
N ILE A 128 -0.53 -20.87 -16.22
CA ILE A 128 -1.91 -20.33 -16.23
C ILE A 128 -2.21 -19.60 -14.92
N MET A 129 -1.85 -20.19 -13.77
CA MET A 129 -2.06 -19.53 -12.46
C MET A 129 -1.25 -18.25 -12.33
N ILE A 130 0.02 -18.22 -12.75
CA ILE A 130 0.85 -17.00 -12.71
C ILE A 130 0.26 -15.92 -13.64
N PHE A 131 -0.25 -16.31 -14.81
CA PHE A 131 -0.93 -15.39 -15.71
C PHE A 131 -2.20 -14.80 -15.07
N ILE A 132 -3.05 -15.65 -14.48
CA ILE A 132 -4.25 -15.21 -13.75
C ILE A 132 -3.88 -14.28 -12.59
N ASN A 133 -2.85 -14.62 -11.80
CA ASN A 133 -2.39 -13.79 -10.69
C ASN A 133 -1.87 -12.43 -11.16
N THR A 134 -1.17 -12.39 -12.29
CA THR A 134 -0.63 -11.16 -12.87
C THR A 134 -1.76 -10.28 -13.38
N LEU A 135 -2.74 -10.86 -14.08
CA LEU A 135 -3.94 -10.16 -14.52
C LEU A 135 -4.71 -9.62 -13.32
N TRP A 136 -4.92 -10.44 -12.29
CA TRP A 136 -5.57 -10.04 -11.04
C TRP A 136 -4.82 -8.88 -10.39
N LEU A 137 -3.50 -8.95 -10.23
CA LEU A 137 -2.69 -7.89 -9.64
C LEU A 137 -2.88 -6.56 -10.37
N VAL A 138 -2.80 -6.59 -11.70
CA VAL A 138 -2.96 -5.39 -12.54
C VAL A 138 -4.38 -4.84 -12.43
N THR A 139 -5.40 -5.69 -12.50
CA THR A 139 -6.80 -5.27 -12.39
C THR A 139 -7.11 -4.70 -11.00
N THR A 140 -6.64 -5.32 -9.92
CA THR A 140 -6.81 -4.80 -8.55
C THR A 140 -6.07 -3.49 -8.37
N PHE A 141 -4.84 -3.35 -8.87
CA PHE A 141 -4.10 -2.09 -8.80
C PHE A 141 -4.83 -0.95 -9.54
N ILE A 142 -5.30 -1.22 -10.75
CA ILE A 142 -6.05 -0.25 -11.56
C ILE A 142 -7.37 0.12 -10.88
N SER A 143 -8.09 -0.86 -10.36
CA SER A 143 -9.36 -0.63 -9.65
C SER A 143 -9.17 0.13 -8.34
N ASP A 144 -8.10 -0.14 -7.58
CA ASP A 144 -7.93 0.48 -6.27
C ASP A 144 -7.52 1.95 -6.35
N PHE A 145 -6.81 2.34 -7.42
CA PHE A 145 -6.20 3.67 -7.53
C PHE A 145 -6.69 4.53 -8.70
N PHE A 146 -7.39 3.97 -9.68
CA PHE A 146 -7.78 4.74 -10.89
C PHE A 146 -9.27 4.66 -11.24
N PHE A 147 -9.97 3.54 -10.97
CA PHE A 147 -11.37 3.37 -11.40
C PHE A 147 -12.27 2.77 -10.31
N ASN A 148 -13.45 3.35 -10.14
CA ASN A 148 -14.49 2.76 -9.28
C ASN A 148 -15.18 1.58 -10.00
N ILE A 149 -14.84 0.34 -9.63
CA ILE A 149 -15.52 -0.88 -10.11
C ILE A 149 -16.43 -1.43 -9.01
N ASN A 150 -17.72 -1.09 -9.07
CA ASN A 150 -18.71 -1.34 -8.01
C ASN A 150 -18.87 -2.83 -7.59
N PHE A 151 -18.63 -3.80 -8.48
CA PHE A 151 -18.91 -5.22 -8.19
C PHE A 151 -17.86 -5.89 -7.26
N LEU A 152 -16.67 -5.31 -7.11
CA LEU A 152 -15.54 -5.93 -6.40
C LEU A 152 -15.12 -5.10 -5.16
N ARG A 153 -16.05 -4.34 -4.58
CA ARG A 153 -15.69 -3.32 -3.59
C ARG A 153 -15.30 -3.92 -2.24
N ASN A 154 -14.09 -3.60 -1.80
CA ASN A 154 -13.63 -3.81 -0.43
C ASN A 154 -13.55 -2.44 0.27
N ARG A 155 -14.25 -2.29 1.40
CA ARG A 155 -14.38 -1.04 2.16
C ARG A 155 -13.33 -0.88 3.26
N ILE A 156 -12.55 -1.92 3.52
CA ILE A 156 -11.41 -1.90 4.44
C ILE A 156 -10.07 -1.99 3.69
N THR A 157 -10.05 -1.59 2.42
CA THR A 157 -8.90 -1.70 1.53
C THR A 157 -7.67 -0.98 2.10
N GLY A 158 -6.57 -1.71 2.11
CA GLY A 158 -5.21 -1.22 2.32
C GLY A 158 -4.31 -1.81 1.23
N PHE A 159 -3.08 -2.18 1.58
CA PHE A 159 -2.14 -2.85 0.65
C PHE A 159 -2.19 -4.38 0.72
N GLN A 160 -3.08 -4.92 1.57
CA GLN A 160 -3.15 -6.34 1.88
C GLN A 160 -3.51 -7.20 0.67
N ASP A 161 -4.54 -6.82 -0.09
CA ASP A 161 -5.00 -7.59 -1.26
C ASP A 161 -3.88 -7.69 -2.31
N LEU A 162 -3.24 -6.56 -2.65
CA LEU A 162 -2.08 -6.52 -3.56
C LEU A 162 -0.92 -7.38 -3.06
N THR A 163 -0.65 -7.34 -1.76
CA THR A 163 0.45 -8.12 -1.15
C THR A 163 0.16 -9.62 -1.21
N LEU A 164 -1.08 -10.05 -0.93
CA LEU A 164 -1.46 -11.47 -1.01
C LEU A 164 -1.41 -12.00 -2.45
N ILE A 165 -1.84 -11.19 -3.43
CA ILE A 165 -1.74 -11.56 -4.84
C ILE A 165 -0.26 -11.67 -5.25
N PHE A 166 0.57 -10.70 -4.86
CA PHE A 166 2.01 -10.72 -5.15
C PHE A 166 2.70 -11.94 -4.53
N VAL A 167 2.40 -12.25 -3.27
CA VAL A 167 2.90 -13.45 -2.59
C VAL A 167 2.47 -14.73 -3.30
N SER A 168 1.25 -14.76 -3.85
CA SER A 168 0.75 -15.89 -4.65
C SER A 168 1.53 -16.05 -5.96
N ILE A 169 1.94 -14.96 -6.61
CA ILE A 169 2.84 -14.99 -7.78
C ILE A 169 4.19 -15.58 -7.40
N VAL A 170 4.77 -15.10 -6.29
CA VAL A 170 6.07 -15.58 -5.79
C VAL A 170 6.00 -17.07 -5.46
N ALA A 171 4.97 -17.52 -4.74
CA ALA A 171 4.78 -18.92 -4.40
C ALA A 171 4.66 -19.82 -5.64
N ASN A 172 3.80 -19.46 -6.60
CA ASN A 172 3.63 -20.24 -7.83
C ASN A 172 4.89 -20.23 -8.72
N SER A 173 5.64 -19.12 -8.75
CA SER A 173 6.90 -19.01 -9.49
C SER A 173 8.00 -19.90 -8.89
N LEU A 174 8.13 -19.93 -7.56
CA LEU A 174 9.06 -20.83 -6.86
C LEU A 174 8.69 -22.28 -7.16
N THR A 175 7.41 -22.64 -7.09
CA THR A 175 6.95 -23.98 -7.44
C THR A 175 7.29 -24.29 -8.89
N LEU A 176 7.06 -23.38 -9.85
CA LEU A 176 7.37 -23.59 -11.27
C LEU A 176 8.87 -23.83 -11.52
N TRP A 177 9.75 -23.01 -10.95
CA TRP A 177 11.19 -23.08 -11.20
C TRP A 177 11.84 -24.32 -10.57
N PHE A 178 11.34 -24.74 -9.41
CA PHE A 178 11.92 -25.85 -8.64
C PHE A 178 11.10 -27.14 -8.67
N ASN A 179 10.08 -27.26 -9.55
CA ASN A 179 9.33 -28.49 -9.75
C ASN A 179 10.14 -29.52 -10.55
N LYS A 180 11.13 -30.12 -9.88
CA LYS A 180 11.94 -31.23 -10.40
C LYS A 180 12.25 -32.19 -9.26
N ILE A 181 12.41 -33.46 -9.59
CA ILE A 181 12.63 -34.52 -8.60
C ILE A 181 13.89 -34.34 -7.75
N GLY A 182 14.99 -33.84 -8.35
CA GLY A 182 16.26 -33.59 -7.65
C GLY A 182 16.21 -32.43 -6.63
N TYR A 183 15.13 -31.66 -6.61
CA TYR A 183 14.93 -30.54 -5.68
C TYR A 183 13.85 -30.83 -4.63
N TYR A 184 13.42 -32.09 -4.49
CA TYR A 184 12.45 -32.46 -3.47
C TYR A 184 13.00 -32.23 -2.06
N SER A 185 12.17 -31.65 -1.20
CA SER A 185 12.44 -31.44 0.23
C SER A 185 11.14 -31.63 1.00
N SER A 186 11.15 -32.47 2.03
CA SER A 186 9.98 -32.73 2.88
C SER A 186 9.53 -31.48 3.63
N LEU A 187 10.49 -30.67 4.09
CA LEU A 187 10.26 -29.41 4.78
C LEU A 187 9.43 -28.43 3.93
N ASP A 188 9.69 -28.38 2.62
CA ASP A 188 8.99 -27.49 1.71
C ASP A 188 7.51 -27.83 1.52
N GLN A 189 7.16 -29.12 1.61
CA GLN A 189 5.77 -29.57 1.62
C GLN A 189 5.07 -29.09 2.89
N TYR A 190 5.70 -29.29 4.06
CA TYR A 190 5.14 -28.82 5.34
C TYR A 190 4.98 -27.30 5.37
N LEU A 191 5.96 -26.54 4.86
CA LEU A 191 5.85 -25.08 4.77
C LEU A 191 4.65 -24.65 3.93
N ASN A 192 4.41 -25.26 2.77
CA ASN A 192 3.24 -24.92 1.95
C ASN A 192 1.91 -25.23 2.65
N VAL A 193 1.83 -26.34 3.40
CA VAL A 193 0.64 -26.68 4.20
C VAL A 193 0.43 -25.65 5.32
N VAL A 194 1.49 -25.27 6.03
CA VAL A 194 1.42 -24.26 7.11
C VAL A 194 1.02 -22.89 6.55
N LEU A 195 1.61 -22.47 5.43
CA LEU A 195 1.26 -21.20 4.76
C LEU A 195 -0.20 -21.18 4.32
N CYS A 196 -0.70 -22.28 3.74
CA CYS A 196 -2.13 -22.45 3.43
C CYS A 196 -3.00 -22.32 4.69
N GLY A 197 -2.66 -23.03 5.76
CA GLY A 197 -3.37 -22.96 7.04
C GLY A 197 -3.40 -21.54 7.63
N LEU A 198 -2.27 -20.83 7.62
CA LEU A 198 -2.19 -19.44 8.08
C LEU A 198 -3.03 -18.49 7.23
N THR A 199 -3.06 -18.65 5.90
CA THR A 199 -3.94 -17.83 5.04
C THR A 199 -5.42 -18.02 5.36
N LEU A 200 -5.86 -19.27 5.57
CA LEU A 200 -7.25 -19.57 5.94
C LEU A 200 -7.59 -19.10 7.36
N PHE A 201 -6.65 -19.21 8.30
CA PHE A 201 -6.82 -18.67 9.65
C PHE A 201 -6.98 -17.14 9.66
N ASN A 202 -6.22 -16.44 8.81
CA ASN A 202 -6.38 -15.00 8.64
C ASN A 202 -7.75 -14.62 8.09
N LEU A 203 -8.24 -15.36 7.08
CA LEU A 203 -9.60 -15.18 6.56
C LEU A 203 -10.66 -15.44 7.64
N LEU A 204 -10.51 -16.52 8.40
CA LEU A 204 -11.41 -16.85 9.50
C LEU A 204 -11.47 -15.71 10.53
N THR A 205 -10.32 -15.20 10.94
CA THR A 205 -10.21 -14.08 11.89
C THR A 205 -10.98 -12.86 11.39
N ASN A 206 -10.82 -12.50 10.11
CA ASN A 206 -11.55 -11.39 9.48
C ASN A 206 -13.07 -11.62 9.45
N LEU A 207 -13.53 -12.86 9.24
CA LEU A 207 -14.95 -13.20 9.18
C LEU A 207 -15.61 -13.28 10.58
N LEU A 208 -14.84 -13.51 11.63
CA LEU A 208 -15.35 -13.52 13.01
C LEU A 208 -15.71 -12.11 13.51
N VAL A 209 -14.97 -11.09 13.10
CA VAL A 209 -15.21 -9.70 13.52
C VAL A 209 -16.31 -9.05 12.69
N LYS A 210 -17.43 -8.67 13.32
CA LYS A 210 -18.60 -8.05 12.63
C LYS A 210 -18.19 -6.82 11.79
N TYR A 211 -17.38 -5.93 12.34
CA TYR A 211 -16.91 -4.71 11.65
C TYR A 211 -16.16 -5.04 10.35
N ILE A 212 -15.26 -6.02 10.38
CA ILE A 212 -14.43 -6.42 9.23
C ILE A 212 -15.25 -7.24 8.24
N ARG A 213 -16.03 -8.22 8.71
CA ARG A 213 -16.89 -9.07 7.87
C ARG A 213 -17.83 -8.26 6.98
N GLN A 214 -18.39 -7.16 7.49
CA GLN A 214 -19.29 -6.29 6.71
C GLN A 214 -18.56 -5.44 5.65
N ARG A 215 -17.22 -5.32 5.73
CA ARG A 215 -16.41 -4.40 4.92
C ARG A 215 -15.42 -5.08 3.98
N ILE A 216 -14.96 -6.30 4.27
CA ILE A 216 -13.97 -7.04 3.47
C ILE A 216 -14.42 -7.25 2.01
N GLY A 217 -15.74 -7.29 1.77
CA GLY A 217 -16.32 -7.47 0.44
C GLY A 217 -16.02 -8.85 -0.16
N LEU A 218 -16.56 -9.11 -1.35
CA LEU A 218 -16.33 -10.38 -2.05
C LEU A 218 -14.89 -10.49 -2.57
N LEU A 219 -14.33 -9.40 -3.07
CA LEU A 219 -12.95 -9.35 -3.58
C LEU A 219 -11.95 -9.78 -2.51
N GLY A 220 -12.04 -9.22 -1.30
CA GLY A 220 -11.14 -9.56 -0.21
C GLY A 220 -11.26 -11.02 0.22
N VAL A 221 -12.47 -11.58 0.27
CA VAL A 221 -12.64 -13.02 0.56
C VAL A 221 -12.00 -13.89 -0.54
N CYS A 222 -12.24 -13.54 -1.80
CA CYS A 222 -11.68 -14.24 -2.95
C CYS A 222 -10.14 -14.16 -2.99
N THR A 223 -9.51 -13.04 -2.64
CA THR A 223 -8.03 -12.92 -2.61
C THR A 223 -7.42 -13.84 -1.56
N TYR A 224 -8.01 -13.95 -0.37
CA TYR A 224 -7.58 -14.89 0.66
C TYR A 224 -7.73 -16.35 0.23
N LEU A 225 -8.89 -16.72 -0.31
CA LEU A 225 -9.14 -18.08 -0.79
C LEU A 225 -8.20 -18.45 -1.93
N TRP A 226 -7.96 -17.52 -2.85
CA TRP A 226 -7.07 -17.74 -3.98
C TRP A 226 -5.59 -17.87 -3.57
N ALA A 227 -5.15 -17.09 -2.58
CA ALA A 227 -3.84 -17.25 -1.98
C ALA A 227 -3.69 -18.63 -1.30
N ALA A 228 -4.70 -19.07 -0.57
CA ALA A 228 -4.74 -20.42 0.03
C ALA A 228 -4.67 -21.52 -1.04
N VAL A 229 -5.41 -21.38 -2.15
CA VAL A 229 -5.35 -22.30 -3.29
C VAL A 229 -3.94 -22.35 -3.90
N SER A 230 -3.26 -21.22 -4.04
CA SER A 230 -1.89 -21.17 -4.56
C SER A 230 -0.90 -21.97 -3.69
N PHE A 231 -1.01 -21.86 -2.36
CA PHE A 231 -0.22 -22.68 -1.44
C PHE A 231 -0.64 -24.15 -1.44
N ALA A 232 -1.93 -24.44 -1.53
CA ALA A 232 -2.45 -25.81 -1.59
C ALA A 232 -1.98 -26.54 -2.86
N VAL A 233 -2.05 -25.89 -4.04
CA VAL A 233 -1.51 -26.43 -5.29
C VAL A 233 -0.01 -26.70 -5.14
N SER A 234 0.74 -25.78 -4.54
CA SER A 234 2.17 -25.97 -4.29
C SER A 234 2.45 -27.17 -3.36
N ALA A 235 1.67 -27.36 -2.29
CA ALA A 235 1.76 -28.52 -1.41
C ALA A 235 1.44 -29.84 -2.13
N VAL A 236 0.42 -29.84 -2.99
CA VAL A 236 0.04 -31.01 -3.80
C VAL A 236 1.15 -31.36 -4.79
N MET A 237 1.76 -30.37 -5.44
CA MET A 237 2.91 -30.60 -6.34
C MET A 237 4.09 -31.22 -5.60
N ASP A 238 4.43 -30.70 -4.42
CA ASP A 238 5.49 -31.28 -3.58
C ASP A 238 5.16 -32.73 -3.15
N ARG A 239 3.88 -33.06 -2.89
CA ARG A 239 3.43 -34.42 -2.58
C ARG A 239 3.54 -35.37 -3.77
N TYR A 240 3.23 -34.92 -4.97
CA TYR A 240 3.45 -35.71 -6.19
C TYR A 240 4.94 -35.95 -6.44
N LEU A 241 5.79 -34.94 -6.21
CA LEU A 241 7.24 -35.10 -6.29
C LEU A 241 7.76 -36.15 -5.30
N TYR A 242 7.25 -36.16 -4.06
CA TYR A 242 7.54 -37.23 -3.09
C TYR A 242 7.18 -38.61 -3.64
N TYR A 243 5.96 -38.78 -4.16
CA TYR A 243 5.48 -40.04 -4.72
C TYR A 243 6.36 -40.55 -5.88
N PHE A 244 6.78 -39.66 -6.78
CA PHE A 244 7.70 -40.05 -7.84
C PHE A 244 9.09 -40.38 -7.27
N ASN A 245 9.60 -39.59 -6.33
CA ASN A 245 10.93 -39.80 -5.74
C ASN A 245 11.03 -41.17 -5.07
N THR A 246 10.02 -41.58 -4.30
CA THR A 246 9.96 -42.92 -3.68
C THR A 246 9.92 -44.04 -4.71
N LYS A 247 9.31 -43.81 -5.87
CA LYS A 247 9.16 -44.82 -6.93
C LYS A 247 10.38 -44.96 -7.85
N PHE A 248 11.24 -43.94 -7.92
CA PHE A 248 12.53 -44.02 -8.64
C PHE A 248 13.68 -44.58 -7.78
N HIS A 249 13.53 -44.62 -6.46
CA HIS A 249 14.51 -45.16 -5.51
C HIS A 249 13.87 -46.28 -4.66
N PRO A 250 13.68 -47.49 -5.22
CA PRO A 250 12.95 -48.59 -4.56
C PRO A 250 13.66 -49.22 -3.35
N ASN A 251 14.97 -49.02 -3.13
CA ASN A 251 15.66 -49.53 -1.93
C ASN A 251 15.17 -48.92 -0.59
N ASN A 252 14.19 -48.01 -0.60
CA ASN A 252 13.47 -47.57 0.59
C ASN A 252 12.35 -48.57 1.02
N TYR A 253 12.04 -49.59 0.22
CA TYR A 253 11.06 -50.64 0.54
C TYR A 253 11.69 -51.92 1.13
N ASP A 254 12.96 -52.21 0.81
CA ASP A 254 13.65 -53.41 1.31
C ASP A 254 13.78 -53.44 2.85
N ASP A 255 13.73 -52.28 3.52
CA ASP A 255 13.71 -52.19 4.99
C ASP A 255 12.32 -52.44 5.61
N ALA A 256 11.23 -52.36 4.83
CA ALA A 256 9.87 -52.55 5.34
C ALA A 256 9.35 -53.99 5.17
N GLU A 257 9.95 -54.77 4.28
CA GLU A 257 9.62 -56.18 4.05
C GLU A 257 10.51 -57.12 4.91
N ALA A 258 11.66 -56.64 5.40
CA ALA A 258 12.54 -57.38 6.29
C ALA A 258 11.97 -57.61 7.71
N ASP A 259 10.93 -56.88 8.12
CA ASP A 259 10.26 -57.05 9.43
C ASP A 259 9.18 -58.15 9.43
N ASN A 260 8.85 -58.76 8.27
CA ASN A 260 7.83 -59.81 8.17
C ASN A 260 8.36 -61.23 7.89
N ASP A 261 9.68 -61.40 7.72
CA ASP A 261 10.29 -62.73 7.50
C ASP A 261 10.84 -63.28 8.82
N GLU A 262 10.00 -63.99 9.57
CA GLU A 262 10.32 -64.62 10.86
C GLU A 262 11.29 -65.83 10.74
N ASN A 263 11.99 -66.03 9.61
CA ASN A 263 12.82 -67.22 9.36
C ASN A 263 14.09 -66.96 8.52
N SER A 264 14.97 -66.05 8.95
CA SER A 264 16.35 -66.01 8.46
C SER A 264 17.38 -66.08 9.60
N PRO A 265 18.22 -67.13 9.66
CA PRO A 265 19.22 -67.29 10.72
C PRO A 265 20.55 -66.64 10.30
N HIS A 266 20.63 -65.31 10.31
CA HIS A 266 21.92 -64.60 10.27
C HIS A 266 21.88 -63.33 11.13
N PRO A 267 22.37 -63.39 12.39
CA PRO A 267 22.57 -62.19 13.18
C PRO A 267 23.90 -61.55 12.78
N ASN A 268 23.90 -60.22 12.68
CA ASN A 268 25.07 -59.31 12.63
C ASN A 268 25.54 -58.85 11.24
N GLU A 269 24.78 -57.93 10.62
CA GLU A 269 25.40 -56.74 10.01
C GLU A 269 24.36 -55.62 9.78
N HIS A 270 23.88 -54.99 10.86
CA HIS A 270 23.16 -53.71 10.74
C HIS A 270 24.15 -52.60 10.37
N SER A 271 24.60 -52.58 9.11
CA SER A 271 25.16 -51.37 8.53
C SER A 271 23.97 -50.44 8.23
N HIS A 272 23.73 -49.47 9.10
CA HIS A 272 22.91 -48.29 8.79
C HIS A 272 23.54 -47.56 7.60
N LYS A 273 23.32 -48.05 6.38
CA LYS A 273 23.55 -47.27 5.17
C LYS A 273 22.41 -46.26 5.10
N SER A 274 22.59 -45.16 5.82
CA SER A 274 21.88 -43.90 5.54
C SER A 274 21.98 -43.67 4.03
N ILE A 275 20.86 -43.84 3.32
CA ILE A 275 20.73 -43.53 1.90
C ILE A 275 20.80 -42.01 1.80
N ARG A 276 22.04 -41.51 1.79
CA ARG A 276 22.35 -40.11 1.64
C ARG A 276 22.11 -39.78 0.18
N ASN A 277 20.94 -39.21 -0.14
CA ASN A 277 20.67 -38.61 -1.45
C ASN A 277 21.88 -37.74 -1.82
N ARG A 278 22.69 -38.20 -2.77
CA ARG A 278 23.89 -37.48 -3.23
C ARG A 278 23.43 -36.36 -4.13
N HIS A 279 22.90 -35.29 -3.53
CA HIS A 279 22.59 -34.06 -4.25
C HIS A 279 23.89 -33.43 -4.75
N THR A 280 23.86 -32.96 -5.98
CA THR A 280 24.91 -32.11 -6.54
C THR A 280 24.96 -30.78 -5.79
N LEU A 281 26.11 -30.09 -5.80
CA LEU A 281 26.26 -28.78 -5.14
C LEU A 281 25.22 -27.77 -5.66
N THR A 282 24.89 -27.82 -6.94
CA THR A 282 23.84 -26.99 -7.56
C THR A 282 22.43 -27.32 -7.05
N GLU A 283 22.14 -28.60 -6.76
CA GLU A 283 20.88 -29.02 -6.15
C GLU A 283 20.78 -28.54 -4.69
N TRP A 284 21.86 -28.68 -3.92
CA TRP A 284 21.91 -28.15 -2.55
C TRP A 284 21.67 -26.64 -2.48
N VAL A 285 22.32 -25.87 -3.35
CA VAL A 285 22.12 -24.42 -3.43
C VAL A 285 20.69 -24.08 -3.84
N SER A 286 20.12 -24.80 -4.81
CA SER A 286 18.76 -24.58 -5.29
C SER A 286 17.70 -24.90 -4.23
N ILE A 287 17.84 -26.04 -3.53
CA ILE A 287 16.97 -26.43 -2.42
C ILE A 287 17.11 -25.42 -1.28
N GLY A 288 18.35 -25.06 -0.91
CA GLY A 288 18.63 -24.08 0.14
C GLY A 288 18.01 -22.73 -0.14
N PHE A 289 18.15 -22.21 -1.37
CA PHE A 289 17.52 -20.96 -1.79
C PHE A 289 16.00 -21.02 -1.68
N ARG A 290 15.37 -22.07 -2.24
CA ARG A 290 13.90 -22.24 -2.21
C ARG A 290 13.36 -22.31 -0.78
N THR A 291 13.96 -23.15 0.06
CA THR A 291 13.59 -23.29 1.47
C THR A 291 13.82 -21.99 2.23
N THR A 292 14.89 -21.25 1.95
CA THR A 292 15.14 -19.93 2.57
C THR A 292 14.04 -18.94 2.20
N VAL A 293 13.65 -18.84 0.93
CA VAL A 293 12.58 -17.93 0.51
C VAL A 293 11.24 -18.34 1.15
N LYS A 294 10.91 -19.64 1.21
CA LYS A 294 9.69 -20.11 1.91
C LYS A 294 9.76 -19.85 3.42
N GLY A 295 10.94 -19.95 4.03
CA GLY A 295 11.17 -19.58 5.43
C GLY A 295 10.92 -18.09 5.68
N VAL A 296 11.40 -17.22 4.79
CA VAL A 296 11.10 -15.77 4.83
C VAL A 296 9.60 -15.53 4.67
N LEU A 297 8.93 -16.23 3.75
CA LEU A 297 7.48 -16.17 3.60
C LEU A 297 6.75 -16.62 4.87
N LEU A 298 7.21 -17.67 5.55
CA LEU A 298 6.64 -18.12 6.81
C LEU A 298 6.75 -17.03 7.89
N VAL A 299 7.93 -16.42 8.05
CA VAL A 299 8.13 -15.31 8.99
C VAL A 299 7.21 -14.15 8.66
N PHE A 300 7.10 -13.80 7.37
CA PHE A 300 6.15 -12.79 6.90
C PHE A 300 4.71 -13.13 7.29
N PHE A 301 4.25 -14.36 7.05
CA PHE A 301 2.88 -14.77 7.38
C PHE A 301 2.61 -14.82 8.88
N ILE A 302 3.60 -15.15 9.71
CA ILE A 302 3.47 -15.07 11.16
C ILE A 302 3.23 -13.63 11.58
N LEU A 303 4.04 -12.68 11.12
CA LEU A 303 3.88 -11.25 11.42
C LEU A 303 2.57 -10.70 10.88
N PHE A 304 2.21 -11.06 9.64
CA PHE A 304 0.94 -10.72 9.02
C PHE A 304 -0.25 -11.21 9.85
N THR A 305 -0.18 -12.46 10.35
CA THR A 305 -1.22 -13.04 11.19
C THR A 305 -1.33 -12.32 12.54
N LEU A 306 -0.20 -12.01 13.18
CA LEU A 306 -0.18 -11.24 14.42
C LEU A 306 -0.81 -9.85 14.24
N ASN A 307 -0.56 -9.18 13.11
CA ASN A 307 -1.16 -7.90 12.80
C ASN A 307 -2.67 -7.99 12.52
N ASN A 308 -3.10 -9.02 11.79
CA ASN A 308 -4.52 -9.25 11.54
C ASN A 308 -5.27 -9.51 12.86
N VAL A 309 -4.71 -10.35 13.74
CA VAL A 309 -5.28 -10.59 15.07
C VAL A 309 -5.32 -9.30 15.89
N LEU A 310 -4.24 -8.52 15.91
CA LEU A 310 -4.19 -7.25 16.64
C LEU A 310 -5.25 -6.25 16.13
N PHE A 311 -5.32 -6.06 14.81
CA PHE A 311 -6.31 -5.17 14.19
C PHE A 311 -7.75 -5.65 14.43
N SER A 312 -7.97 -6.97 14.43
CA SER A 312 -9.25 -7.58 14.75
C SER A 312 -9.66 -7.32 16.20
N LEU A 313 -8.74 -7.48 17.16
CA LEU A 313 -8.98 -7.15 18.57
C LEU A 313 -9.27 -5.66 18.76
N ASP A 314 -8.47 -4.81 18.13
CA ASP A 314 -8.66 -3.36 18.20
C ASP A 314 -10.01 -2.94 17.66
N SER A 315 -10.39 -3.48 16.50
CA SER A 315 -11.68 -3.23 15.87
C SER A 315 -12.83 -3.68 16.77
N ILE A 316 -12.73 -4.85 17.42
CA ILE A 316 -13.74 -5.30 18.39
C ILE A 316 -13.86 -4.29 19.55
N LEU A 317 -12.74 -3.85 20.11
CA LEU A 317 -12.74 -2.98 21.29
C LEU A 317 -13.24 -1.57 20.98
N THR A 318 -12.87 -1.00 19.83
CA THR A 318 -13.28 0.35 19.44
C THR A 318 -14.71 0.39 18.92
N THR A 319 -15.17 -0.64 18.20
CA THR A 319 -16.52 -0.63 17.60
C THR A 319 -17.64 -1.04 18.55
N LYS A 320 -17.32 -1.65 19.70
CA LYS A 320 -18.31 -1.99 20.75
C LYS A 320 -19.16 -0.78 21.18
N GLN A 321 -18.60 0.43 21.15
CA GLN A 321 -19.25 1.66 21.60
C GLN A 321 -20.05 2.36 20.48
N VAL A 322 -19.79 2.06 19.21
CA VAL A 322 -20.30 2.79 18.02
C VAL A 322 -21.75 2.42 17.64
N ALA A 323 -22.41 1.58 18.44
CA ALA A 323 -23.81 1.18 18.20
C ALA A 323 -24.72 1.46 19.42
N GLN A 324 -24.23 2.17 20.43
CA GLN A 324 -24.90 2.28 21.73
C GLN A 324 -25.36 3.67 22.13
N VAL A 325 -25.24 4.69 21.27
CA VAL A 325 -25.87 5.98 21.59
C VAL A 325 -27.30 6.00 21.06
N SER A 326 -28.21 5.83 22.00
CA SER A 326 -29.64 6.12 21.93
C SER A 326 -29.95 7.34 21.06
N THR A 327 -30.82 7.16 20.08
CA THR A 327 -31.58 8.21 19.36
C THR A 327 -32.58 8.91 20.28
N GLU A 328 -32.23 9.09 21.55
CA GLU A 328 -33.00 9.86 22.52
C GLU A 328 -32.42 11.27 22.49
N ALA A 329 -33.30 12.27 22.37
CA ALA A 329 -32.97 13.70 22.23
C ALA A 329 -32.15 14.30 23.41
N ASN A 330 -31.74 13.49 24.39
CA ASN A 330 -30.96 13.89 25.57
C ASN A 330 -29.64 13.12 25.72
N ALA A 331 -29.21 12.34 24.71
CA ALA A 331 -27.95 11.61 24.81
C ALA A 331 -26.74 12.57 24.74
N ALA A 332 -25.85 12.49 25.73
CA ALA A 332 -24.71 13.41 25.86
C ALA A 332 -23.70 13.34 24.68
N SER A 333 -23.66 12.24 23.93
CA SER A 333 -22.77 12.09 22.78
C SER A 333 -23.35 11.11 21.77
N TYR A 334 -23.45 11.48 20.50
CA TYR A 334 -23.87 10.66 19.36
C TYR A 334 -22.66 10.01 18.67
N ASP A 335 -22.72 8.72 18.34
CA ASP A 335 -21.60 7.96 17.75
C ASP A 335 -22.13 6.88 16.81
N ALA A 336 -21.96 7.06 15.49
CA ALA A 336 -22.58 6.20 14.48
C ALA A 336 -21.80 6.13 13.15
N PHE A 337 -22.11 5.10 12.37
CA PHE A 337 -21.67 4.99 10.97
C PHE A 337 -22.78 5.42 10.02
N HIS A 338 -22.45 6.30 9.08
CA HIS A 338 -23.39 6.81 8.08
C HIS A 338 -22.89 6.57 6.68
N TRP A 339 -23.83 6.36 5.75
CA TRP A 339 -23.50 6.24 4.35
C TRP A 339 -23.32 7.60 3.70
N VAL A 340 -22.41 7.71 2.75
CA VAL A 340 -22.10 9.01 2.12
C VAL A 340 -23.01 9.41 0.97
N ASP A 341 -23.81 8.48 0.47
CA ASP A 341 -24.73 8.68 -0.64
C ASP A 341 -25.84 7.62 -0.64
N ALA A 342 -26.88 7.86 -1.45
CA ALA A 342 -27.99 6.94 -1.66
C ALA A 342 -27.56 5.60 -2.30
N ASP A 343 -26.42 5.59 -3.00
CA ASP A 343 -25.81 4.40 -3.60
C ASP A 343 -25.04 3.55 -2.59
N HIS A 344 -24.96 4.01 -1.33
CA HIS A 344 -24.26 3.37 -0.22
C HIS A 344 -22.81 3.01 -0.56
N ASN A 345 -22.05 3.96 -1.11
CA ASN A 345 -20.69 3.71 -1.59
C ASN A 345 -19.71 3.34 -0.47
N TYR A 346 -19.60 4.19 0.56
CA TYR A 346 -18.78 3.92 1.73
C TYR A 346 -19.37 4.59 2.97
N GLN A 347 -18.93 4.17 4.16
CA GLN A 347 -19.40 4.74 5.41
C GLN A 347 -18.34 5.62 6.07
N ILE A 348 -18.78 6.72 6.66
CA ILE A 348 -17.93 7.53 7.55
C ILE A 348 -18.38 7.37 8.99
N HIS A 349 -17.41 7.45 9.90
CA HIS A 349 -17.63 7.47 11.33
C HIS A 349 -17.82 8.92 11.78
N LEU A 350 -19.03 9.24 12.25
CA LEU A 350 -19.39 10.55 12.79
C LEU A 350 -19.61 10.43 14.30
N LYS A 351 -19.05 11.39 15.03
CA LYS A 351 -19.25 11.50 16.47
C LYS A 351 -19.57 12.93 16.87
N CYS A 352 -20.66 13.12 17.58
CA CYS A 352 -21.09 14.43 18.08
C CYS A 352 -21.30 14.41 19.59
N TYR A 353 -21.27 15.59 20.20
CA TYR A 353 -21.44 15.79 21.63
C TYR A 353 -22.40 16.95 21.87
N GLY A 354 -23.25 16.82 22.89
CA GLY A 354 -24.37 17.74 23.14
C GLY A 354 -25.59 17.50 22.24
N ASP A 355 -26.62 18.33 22.41
CA ASP A 355 -27.88 18.23 21.67
C ASP A 355 -27.77 18.80 20.24
N VAL A 356 -27.22 18.00 19.33
CA VAL A 356 -27.01 18.37 17.92
C VAL A 356 -28.24 18.23 17.04
N PHE A 357 -29.35 17.71 17.57
CA PHE A 357 -30.59 17.56 16.83
C PHE A 357 -31.49 18.76 17.09
N ASP A 358 -32.09 19.32 16.04
CA ASP A 358 -33.02 20.42 16.22
C ASP A 358 -34.33 19.88 16.81
N ALA A 359 -34.60 20.23 18.07
CA ALA A 359 -35.94 20.12 18.63
C ALA A 359 -36.75 21.30 18.07
N GLU A 360 -37.86 21.02 17.38
CA GLU A 360 -38.79 22.03 16.88
C GLU A 360 -39.08 23.09 17.97
N GLY A 361 -38.69 24.35 17.75
CA GLY A 361 -39.15 25.49 18.55
C GLY A 361 -38.14 26.25 19.43
N SER A 362 -36.82 26.07 19.29
CA SER A 362 -35.84 26.90 20.01
C SER A 362 -34.85 27.60 19.07
N GLU A 363 -35.33 28.60 18.33
CA GLU A 363 -34.57 29.18 17.21
C GLU A 363 -33.60 30.33 17.56
N ASP A 364 -33.67 31.01 18.70
CA ASP A 364 -32.93 32.29 18.85
C ASP A 364 -31.70 32.31 19.79
N ASP A 365 -31.44 31.29 20.61
CA ASP A 365 -30.39 31.37 21.67
C ASP A 365 -29.38 30.20 21.71
N ARG A 366 -29.38 29.29 20.72
CA ARG A 366 -28.44 28.14 20.72
C ARG A 366 -27.14 28.47 19.99
N GLN A 367 -26.01 28.14 20.62
CA GLN A 367 -24.69 28.25 20.02
C GLN A 367 -24.57 27.36 18.76
N PRO A 368 -23.89 27.81 17.68
CA PRO A 368 -23.69 27.00 16.48
C PRO A 368 -22.93 25.70 16.78
N ILE A 369 -23.22 24.65 16.01
CA ILE A 369 -22.55 23.36 16.15
C ILE A 369 -21.13 23.48 15.61
N VAL A 370 -20.13 23.24 16.47
CA VAL A 370 -18.72 23.26 16.04
C VAL A 370 -18.42 21.99 15.24
N LEU A 371 -18.18 22.12 13.94
CA LEU A 371 -17.81 21.00 13.07
C LEU A 371 -16.30 21.01 12.84
N PHE A 372 -15.60 20.03 13.41
CA PHE A 372 -14.14 19.99 13.40
C PHE A 372 -13.58 19.03 12.33
N GLU A 373 -12.63 19.55 11.54
CA GLU A 373 -11.83 18.82 10.57
C GLU A 373 -10.38 18.69 11.04
N HIS A 374 -9.89 17.45 11.06
CA HIS A 374 -8.59 17.07 11.60
C HIS A 374 -7.44 17.27 10.60
N GLY A 375 -6.19 17.12 11.04
CA GLY A 375 -5.01 17.33 10.21
C GLY A 375 -4.68 16.14 9.31
N GLY A 376 -3.67 16.28 8.45
CA GLY A 376 -3.31 15.27 7.46
C GLY A 376 -2.71 13.99 8.05
N ALA A 377 -2.06 14.07 9.21
CA ALA A 377 -1.37 12.96 9.88
C ALA A 377 -1.93 12.61 11.26
N ASP A 378 -3.11 13.14 11.60
CA ASP A 378 -3.82 12.84 12.84
C ASP A 378 -5.31 12.61 12.59
N THR A 379 -6.05 12.36 13.66
CA THR A 379 -7.51 12.23 13.72
C THR A 379 -8.07 13.20 14.74
N ALA A 380 -9.39 13.34 14.77
CA ALA A 380 -10.06 14.16 15.77
C ALA A 380 -9.78 13.69 17.21
N PHE A 381 -9.45 12.41 17.43
CA PHE A 381 -9.06 11.90 18.74
C PHE A 381 -7.85 12.63 19.34
N LEU A 382 -6.91 13.12 18.50
CA LEU A 382 -5.76 13.89 18.95
C LEU A 382 -5.99 15.40 18.83
N SER A 383 -6.45 15.85 17.67
CA SER A 383 -6.46 17.27 17.32
C SER A 383 -7.71 18.03 17.78
N ALA A 384 -8.78 17.35 18.18
CA ALA A 384 -10.00 17.98 18.72
C ALA A 384 -10.02 18.12 20.26
N THR A 385 -8.96 17.68 20.94
CA THR A 385 -8.89 17.63 22.42
C THR A 385 -9.15 18.99 23.09
N TRP A 386 -8.66 20.08 22.50
CA TRP A 386 -8.89 21.44 23.00
C TRP A 386 -10.36 21.90 22.88
N ILE A 387 -11.11 21.41 21.89
CA ILE A 387 -12.56 21.66 21.74
C ILE A 387 -13.32 20.80 22.75
N GLN A 388 -12.90 19.54 22.93
CA GLN A 388 -13.47 18.66 23.93
C GLN A 388 -13.33 19.23 25.36
N GLU A 389 -12.20 19.88 25.67
CA GLU A 389 -12.04 20.62 26.93
C GLU A 389 -13.07 21.75 27.06
N LEU A 390 -13.29 22.54 26.01
CA LEU A 390 -14.30 23.60 26.02
C LEU A 390 -15.72 23.06 26.22
N TYR A 391 -16.00 21.87 25.68
CA TYR A 391 -17.26 21.18 25.88
C TYR A 391 -17.48 20.77 27.34
N HIS A 392 -16.47 20.14 27.97
CA HIS A 392 -16.55 19.78 29.38
C HIS A 392 -16.62 20.99 30.33
N LEU A 393 -16.13 22.14 29.88
CA LEU A 393 -16.24 23.42 30.60
C LEU A 393 -17.56 24.17 30.32
N ASN A 394 -18.47 23.60 29.54
CA ASN A 394 -19.72 24.23 29.10
C ASN A 394 -19.53 25.60 28.42
N ARG A 395 -18.42 25.78 27.70
CA ARG A 395 -18.15 26.95 26.82
C ARG A 395 -18.46 26.64 25.35
N VAL A 396 -18.37 25.36 24.99
CA VAL A 396 -18.90 24.83 23.73
C VAL A 396 -20.03 23.87 24.08
N GLN A 397 -21.25 24.19 23.72
CA GLN A 397 -22.42 23.36 24.03
C GLN A 397 -22.49 22.13 23.14
N ARG A 398 -22.06 22.26 21.88
CA ARG A 398 -22.28 21.26 20.83
C ARG A 398 -21.14 21.23 19.82
N TYR A 399 -20.60 20.04 19.58
CA TYR A 399 -19.59 19.86 18.54
C TYR A 399 -19.64 18.48 17.91
N CYS A 400 -19.27 18.40 16.64
CA CYS A 400 -19.17 17.18 15.87
C CYS A 400 -17.75 17.03 15.32
N VAL A 401 -17.27 15.79 15.34
CA VAL A 401 -16.03 15.34 14.72
C VAL A 401 -16.34 14.17 13.81
N TYR A 402 -15.62 14.04 12.72
CA TYR A 402 -15.70 12.86 11.87
C TYR A 402 -14.30 12.46 11.42
N GLU A 403 -14.13 11.19 11.13
CA GLU A 403 -12.90 10.68 10.55
C GLU A 403 -13.03 10.69 9.03
N ARG A 404 -12.10 11.33 8.34
CA ARG A 404 -12.09 11.31 6.87
C ARG A 404 -12.03 9.88 6.34
N PRO A 405 -12.54 9.63 5.13
CA PRO A 405 -12.47 8.30 4.52
C PRO A 405 -11.03 7.79 4.47
N GLY A 406 -10.80 6.56 4.91
CA GLY A 406 -9.47 5.97 5.06
C GLY A 406 -8.77 6.20 6.42
N TYR A 407 -9.36 6.99 7.32
CA TYR A 407 -8.86 7.24 8.67
C TYR A 407 -9.69 6.50 9.72
N GLY A 408 -9.14 6.32 10.93
CA GLY A 408 -9.87 5.83 12.09
C GLY A 408 -10.74 4.59 11.82
N LEU A 409 -12.04 4.72 12.06
CA LEU A 409 -13.04 3.68 11.74
C LEU A 409 -13.81 3.91 10.42
N SER A 410 -13.60 5.03 9.74
CA SER A 410 -14.23 5.32 8.45
C SER A 410 -13.73 4.38 7.36
N ASP A 411 -14.61 4.07 6.40
CA ASP A 411 -14.30 3.18 5.28
C ASP A 411 -13.26 3.80 4.34
N SER A 412 -12.57 2.96 3.58
CA SER A 412 -11.73 3.37 2.47
C SER A 412 -12.58 3.83 1.28
N PRO A 413 -12.36 5.04 0.74
CA PRO A 413 -13.13 5.52 -0.40
C PRO A 413 -12.65 4.86 -1.71
N PRO A 414 -13.54 4.75 -2.72
CA PRO A 414 -13.15 4.40 -4.09
C PRO A 414 -12.38 5.54 -4.76
N ALA A 415 -11.55 5.22 -5.75
CA ALA A 415 -10.88 6.20 -6.59
C ALA A 415 -11.80 6.72 -7.72
N PRO A 416 -11.64 7.97 -8.19
CA PRO A 416 -10.77 9.03 -7.65
C PRO A 416 -11.37 9.70 -6.41
N VAL A 417 -10.53 10.43 -5.66
CA VAL A 417 -10.97 11.24 -4.50
C VAL A 417 -10.55 12.70 -4.66
N SER A 418 -11.40 13.63 -4.20
CA SER A 418 -11.09 15.05 -4.11
C SER A 418 -11.69 15.66 -2.85
N ILE A 419 -11.19 16.84 -2.45
CA ILE A 419 -11.73 17.60 -1.32
C ILE A 419 -13.22 17.91 -1.55
N SER A 420 -13.60 18.31 -2.76
CA SER A 420 -14.98 18.60 -3.15
C SER A 420 -15.90 17.39 -2.96
N MET A 421 -15.45 16.19 -3.35
CA MET A 421 -16.22 14.95 -3.17
C MET A 421 -16.39 14.59 -1.69
N MET A 422 -15.35 14.78 -0.87
CA MET A 422 -15.44 14.52 0.57
C MET A 422 -16.37 15.52 1.28
N ALA A 423 -16.37 16.79 0.85
CA ALA A 423 -17.29 17.79 1.37
C ALA A 423 -18.76 17.47 1.04
N ASP A 424 -19.05 16.98 -0.17
CA ASP A 424 -20.40 16.54 -0.56
C ASP A 424 -20.85 15.31 0.24
N ALA A 425 -19.94 14.34 0.41
CA ALA A 425 -20.17 13.16 1.23
C ALA A 425 -20.49 13.53 2.69
N LEU A 426 -19.74 14.46 3.28
CA LEU A 426 -20.01 14.94 4.64
C LEU A 426 -21.36 15.66 4.73
N LYS A 427 -21.67 16.53 3.75
CA LYS A 427 -22.98 17.22 3.69
C LYS A 427 -24.12 16.20 3.66
N HIS A 428 -24.02 15.18 2.83
CA HIS A 428 -25.02 14.12 2.75
C HIS A 428 -25.18 13.40 4.08
N VAL A 429 -24.08 13.03 4.72
CA VAL A 429 -24.10 12.36 6.03
C VAL A 429 -24.77 13.22 7.09
N LEU A 430 -24.39 14.50 7.21
CA LEU A 430 -24.96 15.39 8.20
C LEU A 430 -26.46 15.60 7.96
N LEU A 431 -26.87 15.95 6.74
CA LEU A 431 -28.25 16.38 6.48
C LEU A 431 -29.23 15.24 6.19
N LYS A 432 -28.79 14.17 5.54
CA LYS A 432 -29.69 13.11 5.04
C LYS A 432 -29.67 11.87 5.92
N GLU A 433 -28.53 11.53 6.51
CA GLU A 433 -28.40 10.31 7.31
C GLU A 433 -28.47 10.60 8.81
N ALA A 434 -27.81 11.66 9.28
CA ALA A 434 -27.77 12.03 10.69
C ALA A 434 -28.84 13.06 11.08
N ASN A 435 -29.46 13.76 10.12
CA ASN A 435 -30.44 14.83 10.37
C ASN A 435 -29.92 15.95 11.29
N ILE A 436 -28.67 16.38 11.07
CA ILE A 436 -27.99 17.49 11.76
C ILE A 436 -27.91 18.66 10.78
N THR A 437 -28.72 19.69 11.00
CA THR A 437 -29.02 20.76 10.04
C THR A 437 -28.21 22.05 10.23
N GLY A 438 -27.60 22.27 11.39
CA GLY A 438 -26.81 23.47 11.69
C GLY A 438 -27.60 24.49 12.55
N PRO A 439 -27.18 25.77 12.63
CA PRO A 439 -26.04 26.35 11.93
C PRO A 439 -24.70 25.81 12.44
N PHE A 440 -23.71 25.71 11.54
CA PHE A 440 -22.38 25.21 11.84
C PHE A 440 -21.36 26.33 12.00
N THR A 441 -20.41 26.14 12.90
CA THR A 441 -19.10 26.82 12.88
C THR A 441 -18.04 25.80 12.52
N THR A 442 -17.44 25.94 11.34
CA THR A 442 -16.46 24.97 10.83
C THR A 442 -15.07 25.31 11.34
N VAL A 443 -14.32 24.30 11.79
CA VAL A 443 -12.97 24.47 12.33
C VAL A 443 -12.03 23.49 11.65
N GLY A 444 -11.08 24.00 10.88
CA GLY A 444 -10.13 23.17 10.15
C GLY A 444 -8.71 23.32 10.69
N TYR A 445 -8.11 22.20 11.10
CA TYR A 445 -6.71 22.14 11.51
C TYR A 445 -5.81 21.60 10.38
N ASP A 446 -4.65 22.22 10.14
CA ASP A 446 -3.65 21.71 9.19
C ASP A 446 -4.25 21.49 7.78
N MET A 447 -4.15 20.29 7.21
CA MET A 447 -4.78 19.93 5.94
C MET A 447 -6.32 20.05 6.00
N GLY A 448 -6.93 19.86 7.16
CA GLY A 448 -8.36 20.01 7.41
C GLY A 448 -8.89 21.42 7.15
N GLY A 449 -8.02 22.43 7.16
CA GLY A 449 -8.38 23.80 6.76
C GLY A 449 -8.74 23.94 5.28
N LEU A 450 -8.15 23.13 4.39
CA LEU A 450 -8.53 23.09 2.97
C LEU A 450 -9.91 22.45 2.78
N PHE A 451 -10.21 21.38 3.54
CA PHE A 451 -11.52 20.72 3.56
C PHE A 451 -12.60 21.65 4.11
N THR A 452 -12.28 22.36 5.19
CA THR A 452 -13.17 23.33 5.83
C THR A 452 -13.53 24.49 4.89
N GLN A 453 -12.57 25.02 4.13
CA GLN A 453 -12.81 26.04 3.11
C GLN A 453 -13.81 25.56 2.05
N VAL A 454 -13.57 24.38 1.46
CA VAL A 454 -14.44 23.84 0.41
C VAL A 454 -15.83 23.48 0.93
N PHE A 455 -15.91 22.88 2.12
CA PHE A 455 -17.20 22.56 2.74
C PHE A 455 -18.01 23.83 3.01
N THR A 456 -17.38 24.86 3.58
CA THR A 456 -18.04 26.14 3.87
C THR A 456 -18.52 26.83 2.60
N ALA A 457 -17.68 26.89 1.57
CA ALA A 457 -18.01 27.51 0.29
C ALA A 457 -19.20 26.86 -0.44
N LYS A 458 -19.43 25.56 -0.21
CA LYS A 458 -20.54 24.78 -0.76
C LYS A 458 -21.81 24.84 0.07
N ASN A 459 -21.73 25.32 1.32
CA ASN A 459 -22.78 25.25 2.33
C ASN A 459 -22.89 26.57 3.11
N ILE A 460 -22.80 27.71 2.41
CA ILE A 460 -22.84 29.06 3.01
C ILE A 460 -24.15 29.33 3.76
N ASP A 461 -25.22 28.64 3.38
CA ASP A 461 -26.53 28.65 4.03
C ASP A 461 -26.55 27.93 5.38
N LEU A 462 -25.64 26.97 5.58
CA LEU A 462 -25.56 26.14 6.78
C LEU A 462 -24.42 26.54 7.71
N VAL A 463 -23.45 27.33 7.24
CA VAL A 463 -22.24 27.69 7.98
C VAL A 463 -22.27 29.17 8.35
N GLU A 464 -22.33 29.45 9.65
CA GLU A 464 -22.30 30.82 10.18
C GLU A 464 -20.87 31.39 10.17
N SER A 465 -19.88 30.56 10.53
CA SER A 465 -18.51 31.02 10.65
C SER A 465 -17.47 29.92 10.42
N MET A 466 -16.23 30.33 10.11
CA MET A 466 -15.12 29.43 9.80
C MET A 466 -13.84 29.81 10.57
N LEU A 467 -13.21 28.83 11.22
CA LEU A 467 -11.92 28.99 11.90
C LEU A 467 -10.86 28.13 11.20
N LEU A 468 -9.77 28.77 10.77
CA LEU A 468 -8.62 28.09 10.20
C LEU A 468 -7.48 28.08 11.24
N VAL A 469 -7.10 26.89 11.70
CA VAL A 469 -6.04 26.71 12.70
C VAL A 469 -4.84 26.06 12.02
N GLU A 470 -3.74 26.80 11.86
CA GLU A 470 -2.53 26.30 11.19
C GLU A 470 -2.81 25.66 9.83
N SER A 471 -3.80 26.21 9.11
CA SER A 471 -4.32 25.62 7.88
C SER A 471 -3.27 25.59 6.77
N TRP A 472 -3.30 24.54 5.97
CA TRP A 472 -2.56 24.51 4.70
C TRP A 472 -3.02 25.60 3.74
N HIS A 473 -2.09 26.06 2.91
CA HIS A 473 -2.36 26.88 1.74
C HIS A 473 -2.58 25.99 0.51
N PRO A 474 -3.45 26.38 -0.46
CA PRO A 474 -3.69 25.58 -1.67
C PRO A 474 -2.41 25.21 -2.43
N ASP A 475 -1.42 26.09 -2.47
CA ASP A 475 -0.13 25.85 -3.14
C ASP A 475 0.60 24.60 -2.63
N LEU A 476 0.37 24.22 -1.36
CA LEU A 476 0.93 22.98 -0.83
C LEU A 476 0.48 21.76 -1.60
N LEU A 477 -0.71 21.78 -2.22
CA LEU A 477 -1.21 20.67 -3.03
C LEU A 477 -0.40 20.49 -4.32
N LEU A 478 0.05 21.59 -4.94
CA LEU A 478 0.79 21.60 -6.21
C LEU A 478 2.31 21.48 -6.07
N LYS A 479 2.88 21.99 -4.98
CA LYS A 479 4.34 22.02 -4.81
C LYS A 479 4.92 20.63 -5.05
N ASN A 480 5.88 20.54 -5.99
CA ASN A 480 6.60 19.32 -6.32
C ASN A 480 5.73 18.15 -6.81
N TYR A 481 4.58 18.40 -7.46
CA TYR A 481 3.66 17.31 -7.89
C TYR A 481 4.34 16.18 -8.68
N ILE A 482 5.24 16.51 -9.62
CA ILE A 482 5.94 15.50 -10.44
C ILE A 482 7.09 14.84 -9.65
N SER A 483 7.92 15.63 -8.96
CA SER A 483 9.00 15.11 -8.09
C SER A 483 8.45 14.30 -6.90
N ARG A 484 7.18 14.46 -6.54
CA ARG A 484 6.48 13.69 -5.52
C ARG A 484 6.08 12.28 -5.97
N LEU A 485 5.94 12.02 -7.27
CA LEU A 485 5.59 10.70 -7.79
C LEU A 485 6.83 9.83 -8.06
N LEU A 486 7.99 10.46 -8.22
CA LEU A 486 9.25 9.82 -8.59
C LEU A 486 10.27 9.88 -7.44
N PRO A 487 11.20 8.92 -7.35
CA PRO A 487 12.31 9.04 -6.41
C PRO A 487 13.21 10.22 -6.79
N GLY A 488 13.40 11.15 -5.86
CA GLY A 488 14.23 12.33 -5.99
C GLY A 488 14.28 13.05 -4.64
N ASP A 489 15.45 13.58 -4.31
CA ASP A 489 15.59 14.43 -3.13
C ASP A 489 14.83 15.74 -3.39
N ASP A 490 14.04 16.20 -2.43
CA ASP A 490 13.62 17.60 -2.42
C ASP A 490 14.93 18.36 -2.19
N ASN A 491 15.62 18.75 -3.28
CA ASN A 491 16.96 19.33 -3.25
C ASN A 491 17.13 20.22 -2.01
N ASP A 492 18.05 19.85 -1.13
CA ASP A 492 18.56 20.67 -0.02
C ASP A 492 19.33 21.87 -0.61
N ASP A 493 18.62 22.75 -1.32
CA ASP A 493 19.13 24.06 -1.67
C ASP A 493 18.96 24.95 -0.42
N PRO A 494 20.07 25.34 0.24
CA PRO A 494 20.00 26.17 1.44
C PRO A 494 19.37 27.54 1.18
N ASP A 495 19.26 27.97 -0.09
CA ASP A 495 18.63 29.22 -0.51
C ASP A 495 17.16 29.05 -0.94
N ASP A 496 16.59 27.85 -0.82
CA ASP A 496 15.16 27.62 -1.07
C ASP A 496 14.32 28.13 0.10
N TYR A 497 13.89 29.40 0.00
CA TYR A 497 12.92 30.04 0.90
C TYR A 497 11.56 29.31 0.97
N SER A 498 11.37 28.26 0.16
CA SER A 498 10.21 27.39 0.21
C SER A 498 10.36 26.14 1.08
N LYS A 499 11.48 25.97 1.79
CA LYS A 499 11.65 24.88 2.76
C LYS A 499 10.53 24.92 3.80
N LEU A 500 9.71 23.87 3.76
CA LEU A 500 8.62 23.68 4.70
C LEU A 500 9.19 23.10 6.00
N PRO A 501 8.63 23.48 7.16
CA PRO A 501 8.96 22.81 8.41
C PRO A 501 8.71 21.30 8.28
N ASP A 502 9.56 20.48 8.90
CA ASP A 502 9.45 19.01 8.86
C ASP A 502 8.06 18.52 9.34
N GLU A 503 7.40 19.31 10.19
CA GLU A 503 6.06 19.07 10.69
C GLU A 503 4.96 19.12 9.61
N ILE A 504 5.18 19.87 8.52
CA ILE A 504 4.25 20.01 7.38
C ILE A 504 4.75 19.16 6.18
N ASN A 505 5.86 18.44 6.34
CA ASN A 505 6.53 17.79 5.22
C ASN A 505 5.69 16.65 4.62
N ARG A 506 5.51 16.67 3.30
CA ARG A 506 4.67 15.74 2.56
C ARG A 506 5.53 14.58 2.06
N HIS A 507 5.15 13.35 2.39
CA HIS A 507 5.90 12.18 1.94
C HIS A 507 5.78 11.95 0.42
N ASN A 508 6.90 11.53 -0.18
CA ASN A 508 6.97 11.07 -1.57
C ASN A 508 6.05 9.85 -1.77
N GLY A 509 5.27 9.86 -2.86
CA GLY A 509 4.33 8.79 -3.23
C GLY A 509 5.00 7.43 -3.34
N PHE A 510 6.24 7.36 -3.84
CA PHE A 510 7.03 6.12 -3.89
C PHE A 510 7.36 5.58 -2.49
N VAL A 511 7.71 6.48 -1.56
CA VAL A 511 7.98 6.12 -0.17
C VAL A 511 6.70 5.64 0.53
N ILE A 512 5.57 6.31 0.28
CA ILE A 512 4.25 5.89 0.81
C ILE A 512 3.87 4.51 0.25
N TRP A 513 4.10 4.25 -1.04
CA TRP A 513 3.84 2.95 -1.66
C TRP A 513 4.59 1.82 -0.96
N TRP A 514 5.90 2.00 -0.75
CA TRP A 514 6.71 0.99 -0.06
C TRP A 514 6.29 0.83 1.40
N LYS A 515 6.07 1.93 2.13
CA LYS A 515 5.50 1.90 3.49
C LYS A 515 4.18 1.13 3.51
N GLY A 516 3.34 1.30 2.49
CA GLY A 516 2.09 0.58 2.28
C GLY A 516 2.28 -0.92 2.20
N ILE A 517 3.17 -1.41 1.32
CA ILE A 517 3.50 -2.84 1.23
C ILE A 517 4.02 -3.36 2.58
N LEU A 518 4.96 -2.64 3.20
CA LEU A 518 5.53 -3.03 4.49
C LEU A 518 4.54 -2.96 5.67
N SER A 519 3.43 -2.21 5.53
CA SER A 519 2.39 -2.11 6.56
C SER A 519 1.66 -3.42 6.83
N THR A 520 1.79 -4.42 5.94
CA THR A 520 1.14 -5.73 6.10
C THR A 520 1.79 -6.57 7.20
N PHE A 521 3.12 -6.54 7.37
CA PHE A 521 3.82 -7.24 8.45
C PHE A 521 4.27 -6.31 9.60
N ASN A 522 4.06 -5.01 9.44
CA ASN A 522 4.25 -3.90 10.39
C ASN A 522 4.62 -4.27 11.84
N ILE A 523 5.92 -4.25 12.11
CA ILE A 523 6.50 -4.49 13.44
C ILE A 523 6.18 -3.32 14.41
N LYS A 524 5.97 -2.09 13.89
CA LYS A 524 5.72 -0.92 14.74
C LYS A 524 4.44 -1.05 15.55
N LEU A 525 3.36 -1.55 14.94
CA LEU A 525 2.10 -1.82 15.65
C LEU A 525 2.27 -2.86 16.76
N GLN A 526 3.07 -3.90 16.52
CA GLN A 526 3.37 -4.92 17.53
C GLN A 526 4.18 -4.34 18.69
N THR A 527 5.21 -3.55 18.41
CA THR A 527 6.00 -2.89 19.46
C THR A 527 5.18 -1.86 20.25
N SER A 528 4.20 -1.22 19.61
CA SER A 528 3.33 -0.21 20.23
C SER A 528 2.53 -0.79 21.40
N TRP A 529 1.94 -1.99 21.25
CA TRP A 529 1.16 -2.60 22.33
C TRP A 529 2.01 -3.39 23.33
N LEU A 530 3.07 -4.06 22.86
CA LEU A 530 3.94 -4.90 23.71
C LEU A 530 4.91 -4.09 24.57
N LEU A 531 5.50 -3.02 24.02
CA LEU A 531 6.56 -2.25 24.68
C LEU A 531 6.09 -0.87 25.12
N ALA A 532 5.35 -0.16 24.25
CA ALA A 532 4.89 1.20 24.56
C ALA A 532 3.54 1.23 25.30
N HIS A 533 2.89 0.08 25.49
CA HIS A 533 1.59 -0.07 26.15
C HIS A 533 0.50 0.86 25.61
N HIS A 534 0.56 1.19 24.32
CA HIS A 534 -0.49 1.96 23.68
C HIS A 534 -1.80 1.13 23.60
N GLY A 535 -2.94 1.77 23.84
CA GLY A 535 -4.26 1.13 23.76
C GLY A 535 -4.82 1.04 22.34
N SER A 536 -5.94 0.32 22.16
CA SER A 536 -6.61 0.19 20.85
C SER A 536 -7.03 1.52 20.25
N LYS A 537 -7.47 2.49 21.06
CA LYS A 537 -7.82 3.84 20.57
C LYS A 537 -6.60 4.59 20.02
N GLU A 538 -5.43 4.42 20.63
CA GLU A 538 -4.18 5.03 20.15
C GLU A 538 -3.72 4.43 18.82
N ARG A 539 -3.99 3.13 18.59
CA ARG A 539 -3.67 2.47 17.32
C ARG A 539 -4.63 2.77 16.20
N ILE A 540 -5.93 2.86 16.48
CA ILE A 540 -6.95 3.14 15.47
C ILE A 540 -7.03 4.64 15.14
N TYR A 541 -7.04 5.50 16.16
CA TYR A 541 -7.23 6.95 15.99
C TYR A 541 -5.97 7.74 16.33
N GLY A 542 -5.20 7.31 17.33
CA GLY A 542 -4.06 8.07 17.83
C GLY A 542 -2.80 7.98 16.96
N ARG A 543 -1.65 8.10 17.63
CA ARG A 543 -0.33 8.29 16.99
C ARG A 543 0.09 7.14 16.08
N ASP A 544 -0.38 5.92 16.32
CA ASP A 544 0.04 4.75 15.53
C ASP A 544 -0.85 4.50 14.29
N MET A 545 -1.92 5.29 14.10
CA MET A 545 -2.77 5.21 12.90
C MET A 545 -1.95 5.37 11.61
N ILE A 546 -0.90 6.18 11.64
CA ILE A 546 -0.04 6.47 10.48
C ILE A 546 0.63 5.21 9.88
N TYR A 547 0.73 4.13 10.66
CA TYR A 547 1.30 2.88 10.22
C TYR A 547 0.26 1.88 9.66
N GLN A 548 -1.02 2.21 9.75
CA GLN A 548 -2.08 1.35 9.22
C GLN A 548 -2.11 1.36 7.70
N GLY A 549 -2.33 0.19 7.10
CA GLY A 549 -2.43 0.06 5.65
C GLY A 549 -3.57 0.88 5.03
N LYS A 550 -4.67 1.08 5.78
CA LYS A 550 -5.82 1.90 5.35
C LYS A 550 -5.43 3.38 5.18
N TYR A 551 -4.76 3.95 6.18
CA TYR A 551 -4.25 5.31 6.15
C TYR A 551 -3.20 5.49 5.03
N LEU A 552 -2.27 4.55 4.91
CA LEU A 552 -1.23 4.63 3.87
C LEU A 552 -1.84 4.55 2.45
N ARG A 553 -2.91 3.77 2.26
CA ARG A 553 -3.62 3.69 0.99
C ARG A 553 -4.25 5.03 0.62
N ILE A 554 -4.98 5.68 1.53
CA ILE A 554 -5.59 6.98 1.22
C ILE A 554 -4.52 8.04 0.97
N LYS A 555 -3.39 8.02 1.68
CA LYS A 555 -2.27 8.94 1.43
C LYS A 555 -1.64 8.76 0.06
N PHE A 556 -1.52 7.51 -0.39
CA PHE A 556 -1.06 7.23 -1.75
C PHE A 556 -2.08 7.71 -2.79
N LEU A 557 -3.37 7.45 -2.58
CA LEU A 557 -4.44 7.90 -3.46
C LEU A 557 -4.52 9.43 -3.55
N GLU A 558 -4.37 10.14 -2.42
CA GLU A 558 -4.27 11.61 -2.36
C GLU A 558 -3.10 12.14 -3.22
N SER A 559 -2.00 11.38 -3.25
CA SER A 559 -0.81 11.70 -4.05
C SER A 559 -1.01 11.49 -5.55
N VAL A 560 -1.70 10.42 -5.94
CA VAL A 560 -1.83 10.01 -7.35
C VAL A 560 -2.98 10.71 -8.05
N THR A 561 -4.16 10.77 -7.44
CA THR A 561 -5.38 11.25 -8.12
C THR A 561 -5.89 12.58 -7.59
N SER A 562 -5.64 12.89 -6.31
CA SER A 562 -6.37 13.98 -5.63
C SER A 562 -5.72 15.34 -5.76
N SER A 563 -4.38 15.42 -5.81
CA SER A 563 -3.70 16.70 -5.54
C SER A 563 -4.04 17.80 -6.56
N LEU A 564 -4.13 17.49 -7.85
CA LEU A 564 -4.51 18.47 -8.89
C LEU A 564 -6.01 18.81 -8.86
N LEU A 565 -6.86 17.80 -8.64
CA LEU A 565 -8.32 17.99 -8.59
C LEU A 565 -8.71 18.82 -7.36
N SER A 566 -8.18 18.46 -6.20
CA SER A 566 -8.36 19.16 -4.94
C SER A 566 -7.80 20.59 -4.96
N TYR A 567 -6.71 20.85 -5.68
CA TYR A 567 -6.22 22.22 -5.86
C TYR A 567 -7.24 23.11 -6.59
N LYS A 568 -7.83 22.60 -7.69
CA LYS A 568 -8.87 23.31 -8.42
C LYS A 568 -10.13 23.50 -7.57
N ASP A 569 -10.51 22.48 -6.80
CA ASP A 569 -11.65 22.55 -5.88
C ASP A 569 -11.51 23.69 -4.87
N VAL A 570 -10.33 23.83 -4.26
CA VAL A 570 -10.09 24.91 -3.28
C VAL A 570 -10.08 26.27 -3.95
N LEU A 571 -9.42 26.44 -5.10
CA LEU A 571 -9.42 27.74 -5.81
C LEU A 571 -10.83 28.18 -6.20
N ASN A 572 -11.65 27.26 -6.72
CA ASN A 572 -13.02 27.56 -7.09
C ASN A 572 -13.89 27.91 -5.88
N SER A 573 -13.52 27.46 -4.68
CA SER A 573 -14.25 27.72 -3.44
C SER A 573 -14.02 29.14 -2.88
N LEU A 574 -12.88 29.78 -3.21
CA LEU A 574 -12.47 31.06 -2.60
C LEU A 574 -13.44 32.22 -2.89
N GLU A 575 -14.09 32.23 -4.05
CA GLU A 575 -15.03 33.30 -4.41
C GLU A 575 -16.26 33.33 -3.49
N ASN A 576 -16.77 32.15 -3.11
CA ASN A 576 -17.93 32.01 -2.23
C ASN A 576 -17.61 32.32 -0.76
N LEU A 577 -16.33 32.33 -0.37
CA LEU A 577 -15.90 32.57 1.00
C LEU A 577 -15.73 34.05 1.35
N ARG A 578 -15.87 34.96 0.37
CA ARG A 578 -15.60 36.40 0.55
C ARG A 578 -16.42 37.07 1.64
N GLU A 579 -17.60 36.55 1.94
CA GLU A 579 -18.55 37.18 2.88
C GLU A 579 -18.76 36.38 4.18
N ILE A 580 -18.01 35.29 4.37
CA ILE A 580 -18.10 34.41 5.55
C ILE A 580 -17.36 35.04 6.73
N LYS A 581 -17.98 35.06 7.91
CA LYS A 581 -17.31 35.42 9.16
C LYS A 581 -16.21 34.41 9.47
N MET A 582 -14.95 34.83 9.54
CA MET A 582 -13.85 33.90 9.78
C MET A 582 -12.77 34.44 10.71
N SER A 583 -11.98 33.54 11.27
CA SER A 583 -10.74 33.86 11.99
C SER A 583 -9.63 32.90 11.60
N VAL A 584 -8.39 33.36 11.71
CA VAL A 584 -7.20 32.55 11.41
C VAL A 584 -6.31 32.51 12.64
N VAL A 585 -5.88 31.31 13.03
CA VAL A 585 -4.94 31.09 14.13
C VAL A 585 -3.67 30.48 13.55
N SER A 586 -2.53 31.10 13.84
CA SER A 586 -1.23 30.65 13.32
C SER A 586 -0.18 30.55 14.42
N SER A 587 0.72 29.59 14.31
CA SER A 587 1.84 29.31 15.20
C SER A 587 2.96 30.32 15.01
N ASN A 588 3.36 30.96 16.10
CA ASN A 588 4.54 31.84 16.15
C ASN A 588 5.83 31.07 15.76
N GLU A 589 5.97 29.82 16.21
CA GLU A 589 7.15 29.01 15.91
C GLU A 589 7.26 28.66 14.42
N LEU A 590 6.16 28.26 13.76
CA LEU A 590 6.22 27.94 12.33
C LEU A 590 6.44 29.16 11.46
N ILE A 591 5.85 30.31 11.81
CA ILE A 591 6.10 31.58 11.11
C ILE A 591 7.58 31.98 11.22
N LYS A 592 8.22 31.72 12.38
CA LYS A 592 9.66 31.95 12.56
C LYS A 592 10.53 30.96 11.79
N LYS A 593 10.10 29.70 11.65
CA LYS A 593 10.82 28.67 10.88
C LYS A 593 10.74 28.89 9.37
N SER A 594 9.61 29.37 8.85
CA SER A 594 9.39 29.56 7.42
C SER A 594 8.67 30.88 7.13
N PRO A 595 9.36 31.88 6.53
CA PRO A 595 8.73 33.13 6.11
C PRO A 595 7.60 32.93 5.09
N GLN A 596 7.75 31.93 4.20
CA GLN A 596 6.68 31.59 3.25
C GLN A 596 5.43 31.10 3.97
N TRP A 597 5.57 30.27 5.02
CA TRP A 597 4.44 29.86 5.84
C TRP A 597 3.69 31.07 6.41
N GLY A 598 4.42 32.05 6.97
CA GLY A 598 3.82 33.28 7.47
C GLY A 598 3.09 34.10 6.40
N ASN A 599 3.61 34.14 5.17
CA ASN A 599 2.95 34.81 4.05
C ASN A 599 1.66 34.09 3.65
N TRP A 600 1.68 32.77 3.57
CA TRP A 600 0.48 31.99 3.30
C TRP A 600 -0.59 32.13 4.37
N GLN A 601 -0.22 32.10 5.66
CA GLN A 601 -1.18 32.36 6.74
C GLN A 601 -1.80 33.76 6.64
N ARG A 602 -1.00 34.77 6.24
CA ARG A 602 -1.49 36.11 5.94
C ARG A 602 -2.46 36.12 4.76
N GLU A 603 -2.19 35.37 3.71
CA GLU A 603 -3.08 35.24 2.54
C GLU A 603 -4.41 34.57 2.91
N LEU A 604 -4.37 33.51 3.73
CA LEU A 604 -5.58 32.87 4.25
C LEU A 604 -6.46 33.85 5.03
N SER A 605 -5.87 34.78 5.79
CA SER A 605 -6.63 35.81 6.53
C SER A 605 -7.37 36.81 5.63
N LYS A 606 -6.98 36.90 4.35
CA LYS A 606 -7.55 37.82 3.35
C LYS A 606 -8.61 37.16 2.46
N ILE A 607 -8.94 35.89 2.69
CA ILE A 607 -9.97 35.17 1.91
C ILE A 607 -11.33 35.86 2.03
N SER A 608 -11.69 36.28 3.26
CA SER A 608 -12.94 36.96 3.55
C SER A 608 -12.76 38.44 3.86
N SER A 609 -13.73 39.26 3.45
CA SER A 609 -13.89 40.66 3.85
C SER A 609 -14.32 40.79 5.31
N LYS A 610 -14.95 39.74 5.88
CA LYS A 610 -15.44 39.66 7.27
C LYS A 610 -14.53 38.88 8.21
N THR A 611 -13.22 38.82 7.90
CA THR A 611 -12.24 38.25 8.83
C THR A 611 -12.21 39.07 10.13
N GLN A 612 -12.55 38.45 11.25
CA GLN A 612 -12.58 39.11 12.56
C GLN A 612 -11.18 39.35 13.12
N GLU A 613 -10.34 38.31 13.07
CA GLU A 613 -8.97 38.39 13.53
C GLU A 613 -8.06 37.35 12.86
N TRP A 614 -6.80 37.74 12.72
CA TRP A 614 -5.69 36.81 12.51
C TRP A 614 -4.80 36.84 13.75
N LYS A 615 -4.84 35.77 14.53
CA LYS A 615 -4.14 35.66 15.80
C LYS A 615 -2.91 34.77 15.65
N ILE A 616 -1.75 35.35 15.93
CA ILE A 616 -0.51 34.58 16.10
C ILE A 616 -0.46 34.11 17.56
N VAL A 617 -0.33 32.80 17.75
CA VAL A 617 -0.34 32.13 19.05
C VAL A 617 0.99 31.45 19.35
N ASP A 618 1.30 31.33 20.64
CA ASP A 618 2.55 30.72 21.08
C ASP A 618 2.51 29.19 21.07
N GLY A 619 3.50 28.57 20.45
CA GLY A 619 3.62 27.11 20.33
C GLY A 619 3.92 26.69 18.91
N GLY A 620 4.13 25.38 18.72
CA GLY A 620 4.44 24.76 17.42
C GLY A 620 3.22 24.44 16.58
N HIS A 621 3.41 23.57 15.58
CA HIS A 621 2.35 23.15 14.67
C HIS A 621 1.13 22.53 15.39
N GLN A 622 1.39 21.69 16.41
CA GLN A 622 0.34 21.02 17.20
C GLN A 622 -0.16 21.93 18.34
N ILE A 623 -0.80 23.05 17.97
CA ILE A 623 -1.32 24.08 18.90
C ILE A 623 -2.25 23.48 19.97
N TYR A 624 -2.94 22.38 19.65
CA TYR A 624 -3.93 21.74 20.52
C TYR A 624 -3.35 20.99 21.73
N LYS A 625 -2.05 20.67 21.79
CA LYS A 625 -1.51 19.79 22.85
C LYS A 625 -1.49 20.46 24.22
N TYR A 626 -0.64 21.48 24.42
CA TYR A 626 -0.46 22.11 25.74
C TYR A 626 0.03 23.56 25.61
N GLY A 627 -0.17 24.33 26.68
CA GLY A 627 0.43 25.65 26.85
C GLY A 627 -0.48 26.82 26.46
N LEU A 628 0.16 27.98 26.32
CA LEU A 628 -0.51 29.26 26.08
C LEU A 628 -1.23 29.31 24.72
N GLY A 629 -0.65 28.71 23.66
CA GLY A 629 -1.27 28.70 22.34
C GLY A 629 -2.60 27.98 22.28
N LYS A 630 -2.77 26.89 23.04
CA LYS A 630 -4.05 26.19 23.17
C LYS A 630 -5.13 27.11 23.73
N GLN A 631 -4.82 27.82 24.82
CA GLN A 631 -5.76 28.76 25.46
C GLN A 631 -6.09 29.92 24.52
N GLN A 632 -5.08 30.48 23.85
CA GLN A 632 -5.29 31.55 22.87
C GLN A 632 -6.17 31.10 21.69
N ALA A 633 -5.99 29.87 21.19
CA ALA A 633 -6.84 29.29 20.15
C ALA A 633 -8.27 29.04 20.64
N GLN A 634 -8.43 28.57 21.88
CA GLN A 634 -9.73 28.45 22.55
C GLN A 634 -10.45 29.81 22.61
N ASP A 635 -9.78 30.87 23.04
CA ASP A 635 -10.36 32.21 23.15
C ASP A 635 -10.76 32.79 21.78
N VAL A 636 -10.02 32.48 20.71
CA VAL A 636 -10.41 32.83 19.33
C VAL A 636 -11.69 32.11 18.92
N LEU A 637 -11.79 30.79 19.15
CA LEU A 637 -13.00 30.03 18.83
C LEU A 637 -14.23 30.58 19.57
N LEU A 638 -14.09 30.91 20.86
CA LEU A 638 -15.19 31.41 21.67
C LEU A 638 -15.66 32.81 21.26
N ARG A 639 -14.72 33.68 20.86
CA ARG A 639 -15.05 34.99 20.27
C ARG A 639 -15.78 34.84 18.94
N LEU A 640 -15.40 33.84 18.14
CA LEU A 640 -16.01 33.55 16.85
C LEU A 640 -17.48 33.10 17.02
N ILE A 641 -17.76 32.19 17.96
CA ILE A 641 -19.13 31.68 18.23
C ILE A 641 -19.98 32.61 19.10
N GLY A 642 -19.49 33.79 19.47
CA GLY A 642 -20.28 34.83 20.14
C GLY A 642 -20.35 34.75 21.68
N GLU A 643 -19.62 33.84 22.34
CA GLU A 643 -19.51 33.85 23.81
C GLU A 643 -18.55 34.98 24.27
N LYS A 644 -19.08 36.20 24.42
CA LYS A 644 -18.32 37.35 24.95
C LYS A 644 -18.46 37.56 26.46
N ASP A 645 -19.45 36.96 27.13
CA ASP A 645 -19.86 37.35 28.50
C ASP A 645 -19.24 36.54 29.65
N ARG A 646 -18.11 35.85 29.44
CA ARG A 646 -17.35 35.18 30.52
C ARG A 646 -15.84 35.42 30.41
N TYR A 647 -15.44 36.66 30.13
CA TYR A 647 -14.04 37.12 30.20
C TYR A 647 -13.75 37.83 31.51
#